data_AF-A0A9P0G702-F1
#
_entry.id   AF-A0A9P0G702-F1
#
_cell.length_a   1.000
_cell.length_b   1.000
_cell.length_c   1.000
_cell.angle_alpha   90.00
_cell.angle_beta   90.00
_cell.angle_gamma   90.00
#
_symmetry.space_group_name_H-M   'P 1'
#
loop_
_entity.id
_entity.type
_entity.pdbx_description
1 polymer ?
#
loop_
_entity_poly.entity_id
_entity_poly.type
_entity_poly.pdbx_seq_one_letter_code
_entity_poly.pdbx_strand_id
1 'polypeptide(L)'
;MESCSVEFIKENAHNFESRVLIKKNGPPRPEINIVQECALRNRKFKRSFKVEQYKKTSWLCGCDRVHALFCFPCLVFAHNEKTTSEWTKTGVRDLSHLSAKIKKHSSSQIHLTNELQFSDIGNVDVRQLLDSGYRKKIKDFNDKVKQNRYILSRLIDCVKFSGVFELALREHNESSESSNPGIYRELIDFVSEIDVAMKQHLQRNNVFKDTLESVQNDILDAILTVCQEEIKKQVSEARFVAIQCDETTDISIHRQLLIILRYERNGQIHERFWKFFKLASHSANDIATEIKKELELLNISVNQLVGQSYDGAAVMSGREGGVQSFIRKEFPYAFYIHCYAHQFNLVLQKSVCVNRNVAIFFANLHAFSTFFSESAEKTGILDGIVKKMIPTAPATKWNFNTHTVKTIYENKELLQIGLESILETTGNDFNTINHAETLLGYLNNESFIYWLTFFAQVMPHYEILFKQFQYRSLDAVKMNGFLNSFEETISNIRNVNLPTSPPNQLISFSAQTKEVCDILINQAKDRFQFTDHLLASKLFFSEQFNEYNKHFPTDDFDTVTRTYNFFQKEKLKRGNSQVIDYGNIDYDVIKVDASVPNMNDYHHIVSCNQEISEKAENVLQNGQICLTLGGDHSIAIGTVDAHVKAKKDICVLWIDAHADLNTNKTSDTGNIHGMPMAILASELSDYWPYLPGMDWQKPIISLRNVAYIGLRSVDPYERMVIDKLGITAFGMADVEEYGINLVVDMALKAIDPDRSRSIHVSFDIDALDSLEAPSTMTSVRGGLTLREGVHIMEKIHDTGRLGAMDLVEVNPSLGTEQEVKKTVDAAIHVILAAFGYKRQGMRIKNASLPLQTYPPTRPEIV
;
A
#
# COMPACT_ATOMS: atom_id res chain seq x y z
N MET A 1 55.53 39.22 -2.71
CA MET A 1 55.26 40.67 -2.72
C MET A 1 53.83 40.85 -2.26
N GLU A 2 53.66 41.29 -1.01
CA GLU A 2 52.37 41.76 -0.52
C GLU A 2 51.92 42.87 -1.48
N SER A 3 50.77 42.73 -2.13
CA SER A 3 50.11 43.82 -2.85
C SER A 3 48.98 44.33 -1.96
N CYS A 4 48.76 45.65 -1.89
CA CYS A 4 47.55 46.16 -1.21
C CYS A 4 46.36 45.47 -1.86
N SER A 5 45.43 44.94 -1.07
CA SER A 5 44.27 44.21 -1.57
C SER A 5 43.45 45.01 -2.60
N VAL A 6 43.49 46.35 -2.55
CA VAL A 6 42.91 47.24 -3.57
C VAL A 6 43.74 47.29 -4.86
N GLU A 7 45.08 47.33 -4.77
CA GLU A 7 45.97 47.26 -5.94
C GLU A 7 45.82 45.92 -6.66
N PHE A 8 45.73 44.82 -5.88
CA PHE A 8 45.44 43.49 -6.41
C PHE A 8 44.14 43.48 -7.23
N ILE A 9 43.05 44.08 -6.72
CA ILE A 9 41.78 44.13 -7.46
C ILE A 9 41.94 44.97 -8.74
N LYS A 10 42.66 46.10 -8.68
CA LYS A 10 42.93 46.95 -9.85
C LYS A 10 43.78 46.29 -10.93
N GLU A 11 44.58 45.28 -10.60
CA GLU A 11 45.42 44.58 -11.59
C GLU A 11 44.73 43.30 -12.10
N ASN A 12 43.93 42.66 -11.26
CA ASN A 12 43.43 41.31 -11.51
C ASN A 12 41.94 41.25 -11.91
N ALA A 13 41.16 42.33 -11.82
CA ALA A 13 39.74 42.34 -12.20
C ALA A 13 39.48 42.44 -13.72
N HIS A 14 40.40 41.93 -14.56
CA HIS A 14 40.34 42.04 -16.02
C HIS A 14 39.49 40.94 -16.69
N ASN A 15 39.27 39.79 -16.05
CA ASN A 15 38.48 38.68 -16.60
C ASN A 15 37.41 38.18 -15.59
N PHE A 16 36.43 37.40 -16.08
CA PHE A 16 35.28 36.94 -15.30
C PHE A 16 35.67 36.05 -14.11
N GLU A 17 36.55 35.08 -14.31
CA GLU A 17 36.98 34.15 -13.25
C GLU A 17 37.68 34.89 -12.10
N SER A 18 38.57 35.84 -12.43
CA SER A 18 39.23 36.67 -11.43
C SER A 18 38.24 37.55 -10.66
N ARG A 19 37.18 38.06 -11.32
CA ARG A 19 36.11 38.81 -10.64
C ARG A 19 35.28 37.93 -9.69
N VAL A 20 35.00 36.68 -10.06
CA VAL A 20 34.33 35.70 -9.18
C VAL A 20 35.16 35.44 -7.92
N LEU A 21 36.47 35.25 -8.08
CA LEU A 21 37.38 35.04 -6.96
C LEU A 21 37.48 36.28 -6.06
N ILE A 22 37.58 37.48 -6.65
CA ILE A 22 37.59 38.75 -5.92
C ILE A 22 36.29 38.96 -5.13
N LYS A 23 35.13 38.63 -5.72
CA LYS A 23 33.83 38.69 -5.03
C LYS A 23 33.79 37.77 -3.82
N LYS A 24 34.31 36.55 -3.93
CA LYS A 24 34.39 35.57 -2.82
C LYS A 24 35.24 36.07 -1.65
N ASN A 25 36.32 36.81 -1.93
CA ASN A 25 37.22 37.34 -0.90
C ASN A 25 36.66 38.58 -0.18
N GLY A 26 35.64 39.24 -0.75
CA GLY A 26 34.97 40.39 -0.15
C GLY A 26 35.76 41.70 -0.20
N PRO A 27 35.15 42.83 0.20
CA PRO A 27 35.79 44.15 0.16
C PRO A 27 36.92 44.25 1.19
N PRO A 28 38.11 44.76 0.80
CA PRO A 28 39.19 44.98 1.75
C PRO A 28 38.89 46.14 2.70
N ARG A 29 39.00 45.88 4.00
CA ARG A 29 38.64 46.83 5.06
C ARG A 29 39.77 46.97 6.10
N PRO A 30 40.97 47.44 5.69
CA PRO A 30 42.07 47.67 6.62
C PRO A 30 41.79 48.91 7.48
N GLU A 31 42.49 49.00 8.61
CA GLU A 31 42.56 50.23 9.40
C GLU A 31 43.41 51.26 8.65
N ILE A 32 42.80 52.37 8.24
CA ILE A 32 43.46 53.41 7.43
C ILE A 32 43.72 54.66 8.27
N ASN A 33 44.94 55.18 8.18
CA ASN A 33 45.34 56.37 8.92
C ASN A 33 45.12 57.65 8.09
N ILE A 34 43.87 58.05 7.93
CA ILE A 34 43.49 59.34 7.32
C ILE A 34 43.22 60.33 8.45
N VAL A 35 44.02 61.39 8.54
CA VAL A 35 43.83 62.48 9.49
C VAL A 35 43.64 63.79 8.74
N GLN A 36 42.53 64.48 8.98
CA GLN A 36 42.19 65.75 8.36
C GLN A 36 42.04 66.83 9.44
N GLU A 37 42.78 67.93 9.30
CA GLU A 37 42.61 69.11 10.15
C GLU A 37 41.42 69.93 9.65
N CYS A 38 40.45 70.17 10.52
CA CYS A 38 39.27 70.96 10.22
C CYS A 38 39.21 72.17 11.15
N ALA A 39 38.82 73.32 10.61
CA ALA A 39 38.58 74.53 11.39
C ALA A 39 37.10 74.92 11.25
N LEU A 40 36.39 75.06 12.37
CA LEU A 40 35.01 75.51 12.38
C LEU A 40 34.85 76.51 13.52
N ARG A 41 34.46 77.76 13.18
CA ARG A 41 34.21 78.87 14.14
C ARG A 41 35.30 78.99 15.22
N ASN A 42 36.55 79.23 14.79
CA ASN A 42 37.73 79.44 15.64
C ASN A 42 38.23 78.25 16.50
N ARG A 43 37.78 77.01 16.25
CA ARG A 43 38.38 75.80 16.85
C ARG A 43 38.98 74.89 15.77
N LYS A 44 40.25 74.51 15.93
CA LYS A 44 40.92 73.48 15.11
C LYS A 44 40.70 72.11 15.77
N PHE A 45 40.19 71.14 15.02
CA PHE A 45 40.04 69.76 15.48
C PHE A 45 40.49 68.78 14.39
N LYS A 46 41.02 67.63 14.82
CA LYS A 46 41.48 66.57 13.92
C LYS A 46 40.36 65.54 13.75
N ARG A 47 40.01 65.22 12.51
CA ARG A 47 39.14 64.09 12.16
C ARG A 47 40.01 62.92 11.72
N SER A 48 39.83 61.76 12.33
CA SER A 48 40.40 60.50 11.87
C SER A 48 39.33 59.57 11.32
N PHE A 49 39.69 58.69 10.38
CA PHE A 49 38.78 57.67 9.89
C PHE A 49 38.48 56.65 11.00
N LYS A 50 37.22 56.25 11.14
CA LYS A 50 36.78 55.21 12.07
C LYS A 50 36.34 53.97 11.30
N VAL A 51 36.86 52.80 11.68
CA VAL A 51 36.55 51.49 11.06
C VAL A 51 35.06 51.16 11.08
N GLU A 52 34.30 51.68 12.06
CA GLU A 52 32.84 51.57 12.12
C GLU A 52 32.13 52.07 10.85
N GLN A 53 32.75 52.98 10.09
CA GLN A 53 32.19 53.47 8.83
C GLN A 53 32.03 52.35 7.79
N TYR A 54 32.88 51.32 7.79
CA TYR A 54 32.72 50.15 6.92
C TYR A 54 31.48 49.31 7.28
N LYS A 55 31.04 49.32 8.54
CA LYS A 55 29.81 48.63 8.96
C LYS A 55 28.56 49.37 8.45
N LYS A 56 28.63 50.69 8.32
CA LYS A 56 27.53 51.54 7.85
C LYS A 56 27.37 51.56 6.33
N THR A 57 28.40 51.17 5.58
CA THR A 57 28.39 51.21 4.10
C THR A 57 29.06 49.95 3.55
N SER A 58 28.24 48.98 3.14
CA SER A 58 28.67 47.63 2.78
C SER A 58 29.67 47.59 1.60
N TRP A 59 29.48 48.43 0.58
CA TRP A 59 30.33 48.51 -0.61
C TRP A 59 31.66 49.27 -0.40
N LEU A 60 31.84 49.91 0.76
CA LEU A 60 33.02 50.73 1.04
C LEU A 60 34.25 49.86 1.33
N CYS A 61 35.36 50.15 0.67
CA CYS A 61 36.66 49.51 0.91
C CYS A 61 37.78 50.54 1.09
N GLY A 62 38.91 50.13 1.66
CA GLY A 62 40.07 51.01 1.87
C GLY A 62 41.38 50.37 1.46
N CYS A 63 42.38 51.20 1.17
CA CYS A 63 43.78 50.76 0.98
C CYS A 63 44.65 51.41 2.06
N ASP A 64 45.39 50.58 2.78
CA ASP A 64 46.36 50.96 3.81
C ASP A 64 47.63 51.59 3.26
N ARG A 65 48.05 51.26 2.03
CA ARG A 65 49.21 51.92 1.39
C ARG A 65 48.95 53.36 0.97
N VAL A 66 47.81 53.57 0.31
CA VAL A 66 47.43 54.89 -0.23
C VAL A 66 46.66 55.70 0.82
N HIS A 67 46.27 55.09 1.95
CA HIS A 67 45.42 55.68 2.97
C HIS A 67 44.23 56.45 2.35
N ALA A 68 43.40 55.74 1.59
CA ALA A 68 42.24 56.32 0.90
C ALA A 68 41.09 55.31 0.79
N LEU A 69 39.86 55.83 0.65
CA LEU A 69 38.63 55.04 0.53
C LEU A 69 38.20 54.88 -0.92
N PHE A 70 37.67 53.71 -1.27
CA PHE A 70 37.23 53.34 -2.60
C PHE A 70 35.85 52.64 -2.56
N CYS A 71 35.22 52.50 -3.72
CA CYS A 71 33.99 51.73 -3.87
C CYS A 71 34.30 50.36 -4.49
N PHE A 72 34.06 49.28 -3.75
CA PHE A 72 34.47 47.94 -4.13
C PHE A 72 33.86 47.43 -5.45
N PRO A 73 32.53 47.44 -5.66
CA PRO A 73 31.94 47.06 -6.95
C PRO A 73 32.45 47.91 -8.11
N CYS A 74 32.52 49.24 -7.93
CA CYS A 74 33.04 50.13 -8.97
C CYS A 74 34.51 49.86 -9.28
N LEU A 75 35.32 49.46 -8.30
CA LEU A 75 36.73 49.12 -8.47
C LEU A 75 36.90 47.85 -9.30
N VAL A 76 36.03 46.86 -9.11
CA VAL A 76 36.02 45.58 -9.86
C VAL A 76 35.70 45.78 -11.34
N PHE A 77 34.89 46.78 -11.68
CA PHE A 77 34.47 47.07 -13.07
C PHE A 77 35.18 48.28 -13.72
N ALA A 78 36.15 48.90 -13.03
CA ALA A 78 36.80 50.14 -13.46
C ALA A 78 37.59 50.05 -14.78
N HIS A 79 37.84 48.85 -15.32
CA HIS A 79 38.67 48.62 -16.49
C HIS A 79 38.00 48.98 -17.83
N ASN A 80 36.68 49.09 -17.89
CA ASN A 80 35.94 49.23 -19.16
C ASN A 80 35.42 50.65 -19.43
N GLU A 81 35.60 51.62 -18.52
CA GLU A 81 35.05 52.97 -18.69
C GLU A 81 36.14 54.06 -18.81
N LYS A 82 35.97 54.96 -19.79
CA LYS A 82 36.79 56.17 -19.95
C LYS A 82 36.50 57.24 -18.89
N THR A 83 35.51 57.03 -18.02
CA THR A 83 35.09 57.93 -16.94
C THR A 83 35.69 57.49 -15.60
N THR A 84 36.86 58.00 -15.27
CA THR A 84 37.52 57.70 -13.98
C THR A 84 36.96 58.57 -12.85
N SER A 85 36.36 57.97 -11.83
CA SER A 85 35.87 58.67 -10.63
C SER A 85 36.89 58.68 -9.49
N GLU A 86 36.74 59.61 -8.54
CA GLU A 86 37.55 59.67 -7.30
C GLU A 86 37.49 58.33 -6.53
N TRP A 87 36.38 57.59 -6.64
CA TRP A 87 36.12 56.32 -5.95
C TRP A 87 36.82 55.10 -6.54
N THR A 88 37.47 55.22 -7.71
CA THR A 88 38.17 54.11 -8.37
C THR A 88 39.65 54.40 -8.61
N LYS A 89 40.02 55.64 -8.97
CA LYS A 89 41.42 55.96 -9.34
C LYS A 89 42.26 56.47 -8.18
N THR A 90 41.92 57.63 -7.63
CA THR A 90 42.72 58.35 -6.60
C THR A 90 42.34 57.99 -5.17
N GLY A 91 41.08 57.60 -4.93
CA GLY A 91 40.52 57.34 -3.61
C GLY A 91 40.08 58.61 -2.88
N VAL A 92 39.08 58.48 -2.01
CA VAL A 92 38.53 59.56 -1.20
C VAL A 92 39.28 59.68 0.11
N ARG A 93 39.86 60.86 0.39
CA ARG A 93 40.53 61.20 1.65
C ARG A 93 39.83 62.30 2.45
N ASP A 94 38.81 62.92 1.88
CA ASP A 94 38.04 63.99 2.52
C ASP A 94 37.01 63.42 3.50
N LEU A 95 37.41 63.33 4.77
CA LEU A 95 36.57 62.87 5.88
C LEU A 95 35.52 63.90 6.28
N SER A 96 35.73 65.19 5.98
CA SER A 96 34.81 66.26 6.36
C SER A 96 33.49 66.20 5.60
N HIS A 97 33.52 65.77 4.33
CA HIS A 97 32.33 65.60 3.48
C HIS A 97 32.02 64.14 3.14
N LEU A 98 32.63 63.18 3.83
CA LEU A 98 32.54 61.75 3.49
C LEU A 98 31.09 61.26 3.39
N SER A 99 30.23 61.59 4.36
CA SER A 99 28.82 61.16 4.33
C SER A 99 28.05 61.72 3.12
N ALA A 100 28.33 62.97 2.72
CA ALA A 100 27.72 63.57 1.54
C ALA A 100 28.26 62.94 0.24
N LYS A 101 29.56 62.66 0.17
CA LYS A 101 30.18 61.97 -0.96
C LYS A 101 29.66 60.54 -1.11
N ILE A 102 29.49 59.80 0.00
CA ILE A 102 28.90 58.45 0.01
C ILE A 102 27.48 58.51 -0.54
N LYS A 103 26.61 59.38 -0.01
CA LYS A 103 25.21 59.49 -0.44
C LYS A 103 25.08 59.84 -1.93
N LYS A 104 25.92 60.76 -2.42
CA LYS A 104 25.96 61.14 -3.85
C LYS A 104 26.47 60.02 -4.75
N HIS A 105 27.46 59.24 -4.30
CA HIS A 105 27.99 58.11 -5.07
C HIS A 105 27.01 56.94 -5.12
N SER A 106 26.39 56.59 -3.99
CA SER A 106 25.43 55.49 -3.91
C SER A 106 24.20 55.69 -4.82
N SER A 107 23.85 56.94 -5.10
CA SER A 107 22.76 57.28 -6.04
C SER A 107 23.22 57.48 -7.49
N SER A 108 24.50 57.27 -7.81
CA SER A 108 25.01 57.46 -9.17
C SER A 108 24.70 56.26 -10.06
N GLN A 109 24.35 56.52 -11.33
CA GLN A 109 24.03 55.46 -12.29
C GLN A 109 25.17 54.45 -12.49
N ILE A 110 26.42 54.93 -12.43
CA ILE A 110 27.63 54.10 -12.56
C ILE A 110 27.70 53.13 -11.38
N HIS A 111 27.48 53.60 -10.15
CA HIS A 111 27.50 52.74 -8.96
C HIS A 111 26.37 51.71 -8.99
N LEU A 112 25.13 52.12 -9.29
CA LEU A 112 23.98 51.21 -9.34
C LEU A 112 24.15 50.12 -10.40
N THR A 113 24.63 50.49 -11.60
CA THR A 113 24.92 49.52 -12.67
C THR A 113 26.01 48.52 -12.24
N ASN A 114 27.09 49.01 -11.63
CA ASN A 114 28.18 48.16 -11.17
C ASN A 114 27.76 47.27 -9.99
N GLU A 115 26.91 47.75 -9.09
CA GLU A 115 26.37 46.96 -7.97
C GLU A 115 25.48 45.81 -8.48
N LEU A 116 24.61 46.08 -9.46
CA LEU A 116 23.80 45.04 -10.10
C LEU A 116 24.67 43.99 -10.80
N GLN A 117 25.62 44.43 -11.64
CA GLN A 117 26.56 43.51 -12.27
C GLN A 117 27.40 42.74 -11.26
N PHE A 118 27.78 43.37 -10.14
CA PHE A 118 28.51 42.72 -9.06
C PHE A 118 27.68 41.64 -8.37
N SER A 119 26.39 41.89 -8.16
CA SER A 119 25.43 40.90 -7.65
C SER A 119 25.30 39.69 -8.58
N ASP A 120 25.33 39.93 -9.89
CA ASP A 120 25.17 38.88 -10.91
C ASP A 120 26.45 38.06 -11.17
N ILE A 121 27.65 38.57 -10.85
CA ILE A 121 28.90 37.79 -10.98
C ILE A 121 28.83 36.50 -10.15
N GLY A 122 29.03 35.36 -10.80
CA GLY A 122 28.97 34.02 -10.17
C GLY A 122 27.60 33.33 -10.30
N ASN A 123 26.58 34.06 -10.77
CA ASN A 123 25.30 33.49 -11.19
C ASN A 123 25.26 33.45 -12.72
N VAL A 124 25.81 32.35 -13.27
CA VAL A 124 25.74 31.90 -14.68
C VAL A 124 26.73 32.55 -15.68
N ASP A 125 27.44 31.70 -16.44
CA ASP A 125 28.40 32.06 -17.49
C ASP A 125 27.71 32.23 -18.86
N VAL A 126 27.88 33.41 -19.46
CA VAL A 126 27.24 33.85 -20.72
C VAL A 126 28.00 33.41 -21.99
N ARG A 127 29.22 32.85 -21.90
CA ARG A 127 29.87 32.22 -23.07
C ARG A 127 29.20 30.90 -23.47
N GLN A 128 28.66 30.15 -22.50
CA GLN A 128 27.87 28.93 -22.74
C GLN A 128 26.54 29.19 -23.45
N LEU A 129 26.11 30.45 -23.49
CA LEU A 129 24.87 30.92 -24.08
C LEU A 129 25.08 31.53 -25.49
N LEU A 130 26.32 31.74 -25.95
CA LEU A 130 26.61 32.45 -27.19
C LEU A 130 27.40 31.60 -28.21
N ASP A 131 26.74 30.57 -28.73
CA ASP A 131 26.61 30.50 -30.18
C ASP A 131 25.14 30.23 -30.51
N SER A 132 24.53 31.13 -31.29
CA SER A 132 23.17 30.93 -31.80
C SER A 132 23.05 29.64 -32.60
N GLY A 133 24.14 29.21 -33.26
CA GLY A 133 24.26 27.92 -33.92
C GLY A 133 24.21 26.75 -32.93
N TYR A 134 24.87 26.84 -31.79
CA TYR A 134 24.83 25.82 -30.74
C TYR A 134 23.46 25.71 -30.06
N ARG A 135 22.81 26.82 -29.72
CA ARG A 135 21.43 26.80 -29.19
C ARG A 135 20.44 26.25 -30.19
N LYS A 136 20.59 26.60 -31.47
CA LYS A 136 19.77 26.04 -32.55
C LYS A 136 20.04 24.55 -32.73
N LYS A 137 21.30 24.10 -32.68
CA LYS A 137 21.65 22.67 -32.70
C LYS A 137 21.10 21.91 -31.49
N ILE A 138 21.14 22.46 -30.28
CA ILE A 138 20.53 21.84 -29.10
C ILE A 138 19.01 21.79 -29.25
N LYS A 139 18.39 22.88 -29.73
CA LYS A 139 16.94 22.92 -29.95
C LYS A 139 16.53 21.92 -31.02
N ASP A 140 17.20 21.91 -32.17
CA ASP A 140 16.98 20.97 -33.27
C ASP A 140 17.24 19.53 -32.82
N PHE A 141 18.27 19.29 -31.99
CA PHE A 141 18.55 17.99 -31.38
C PHE A 141 17.45 17.57 -30.40
N ASN A 142 17.00 18.46 -29.51
CA ASN A 142 15.93 18.18 -28.56
C ASN A 142 14.58 17.97 -29.26
N ASP A 143 14.29 18.74 -30.30
CA ASP A 143 13.12 18.59 -31.15
C ASP A 143 13.19 17.25 -31.91
N LYS A 144 14.38 16.86 -32.38
CA LYS A 144 14.59 15.54 -33.00
C LYS A 144 14.46 14.39 -32.00
N VAL A 145 14.99 14.54 -30.78
CA VAL A 145 14.82 13.57 -29.68
C VAL A 145 13.36 13.45 -29.30
N LYS A 146 12.63 14.57 -29.22
CA LYS A 146 11.19 14.59 -28.94
C LYS A 146 10.41 13.87 -30.03
N GLN A 147 10.72 14.12 -31.30
CA GLN A 147 10.14 13.38 -32.42
C GLN A 147 10.46 11.89 -32.36
N ASN A 148 11.73 11.52 -32.13
CA ASN A 148 12.13 10.11 -32.05
C ASN A 148 11.46 9.38 -30.88
N ARG A 149 11.35 10.02 -29.70
CA ARG A 149 10.61 9.47 -28.55
C ARG A 149 9.12 9.29 -28.85
N TYR A 150 8.52 10.25 -29.56
CA TYR A 150 7.13 10.14 -29.99
C TYR A 150 6.92 8.94 -30.94
N ILE A 151 7.79 8.78 -31.94
CA ILE A 151 7.77 7.65 -32.86
C ILE A 151 7.96 6.32 -32.11
N LEU A 152 8.94 6.25 -31.22
CA LEU A 152 9.19 5.06 -30.41
C LEU A 152 7.98 4.73 -29.51
N SER A 153 7.31 5.73 -28.94
CA SER A 153 6.08 5.53 -28.18
C SER A 153 4.98 4.88 -29.03
N ARG A 154 4.81 5.29 -30.29
CA ARG A 154 3.83 4.66 -31.21
C ARG A 154 4.19 3.22 -31.54
N LEU A 155 5.47 2.93 -31.77
CA LEU A 155 5.94 1.55 -31.99
C LEU A 155 5.68 0.68 -30.75
N ILE A 156 5.98 1.18 -29.55
CA ILE A 156 5.68 0.49 -28.29
C ILE A 156 4.18 0.27 -28.12
N ASP A 157 3.33 1.23 -28.51
CA ASP A 157 1.88 1.06 -28.45
C ASP A 157 1.38 -0.04 -29.40
N CYS A 158 1.97 -0.20 -30.58
CA CYS A 158 1.69 -1.33 -31.46
C CYS A 158 2.08 -2.67 -30.81
N VAL A 159 3.26 -2.76 -30.18
CA VAL A 159 3.68 -3.98 -29.45
C VAL A 159 2.73 -4.28 -28.29
N LYS A 160 2.33 -3.26 -27.53
CA LYS A 160 1.37 -3.40 -26.43
C LYS A 160 0.00 -3.85 -26.92
N PHE A 161 -0.46 -3.31 -28.04
CA PHE A 161 -1.71 -3.73 -28.67
C PHE A 161 -1.66 -5.23 -29.00
N SER A 162 -0.63 -5.67 -29.73
CA SER A 162 -0.45 -7.09 -30.06
C SER A 162 -0.38 -7.95 -28.79
N GLY A 163 0.32 -7.50 -27.75
CA GLY A 163 0.40 -8.21 -26.47
C GLY A 163 -0.93 -8.32 -25.72
N VAL A 164 -1.75 -7.26 -25.69
CA VAL A 164 -3.06 -7.26 -25.02
C VAL A 164 -4.06 -8.20 -25.71
N PHE A 165 -3.99 -8.31 -27.02
CA PHE A 165 -4.86 -9.17 -27.82
C PHE A 165 -4.27 -10.57 -28.08
N GLU A 166 -3.13 -10.90 -27.47
CA GLU A 166 -2.43 -12.18 -27.65
C GLU A 166 -2.10 -12.49 -29.13
N LEU A 167 -1.87 -11.44 -29.92
CA LEU A 167 -1.59 -11.55 -31.35
C LEU A 167 -0.09 -11.77 -31.57
N ALA A 168 0.24 -12.72 -32.44
CA ALA A 168 1.62 -12.92 -32.87
C ALA A 168 2.13 -11.64 -33.56
N LEU A 169 3.30 -11.17 -33.13
CA LEU A 169 3.93 -10.00 -33.76
C LEU A 169 4.37 -10.31 -35.20
N ARG A 170 4.72 -11.57 -35.47
CA ARG A 170 5.31 -12.04 -36.74
C ARG A 170 4.55 -13.21 -37.33
N GLU A 171 4.69 -13.37 -38.64
CA GLU A 171 4.29 -14.58 -39.38
C GLU A 171 5.48 -15.17 -40.15
N HIS A 172 5.25 -16.26 -40.90
CA HIS A 172 6.31 -16.99 -41.62
C HIS A 172 7.01 -16.17 -42.72
N ASN A 173 6.41 -15.09 -43.25
CA ASN A 173 6.99 -14.25 -44.29
C ASN A 173 6.67 -12.75 -44.12
N GLU A 174 7.67 -11.98 -43.69
CA GLU A 174 7.56 -10.52 -43.47
C GLU A 174 8.01 -9.70 -44.70
N SER A 175 8.16 -10.29 -45.89
CA SER A 175 8.56 -9.54 -47.08
C SER A 175 7.47 -8.55 -47.53
N SER A 176 7.84 -7.46 -48.18
CA SER A 176 6.89 -6.49 -48.78
C SER A 176 6.01 -7.05 -49.89
N GLU A 177 6.26 -8.29 -50.31
CA GLU A 177 5.54 -9.00 -51.37
C GLU A 177 4.60 -10.07 -50.77
N SER A 178 4.63 -10.28 -49.45
CA SER A 178 3.76 -11.21 -48.75
C SER A 178 2.33 -10.68 -48.70
N SER A 179 1.36 -11.57 -48.95
CA SER A 179 -0.07 -11.26 -48.82
C SER A 179 -0.50 -11.05 -47.37
N ASN A 180 0.31 -11.55 -46.42
CA ASN A 180 0.14 -11.37 -44.97
C ASN A 180 1.53 -11.16 -44.35
N PRO A 181 2.00 -9.91 -44.26
CA PRO A 181 3.35 -9.59 -43.81
C PRO A 181 3.51 -9.56 -42.27
N GLY A 182 2.45 -9.89 -41.52
CA GLY A 182 2.42 -9.95 -40.06
C GLY A 182 1.67 -8.78 -39.40
N ILE A 183 0.97 -9.09 -38.30
CA ILE A 183 0.04 -8.17 -37.60
C ILE A 183 0.74 -6.89 -37.12
N TYR A 184 1.96 -7.00 -36.60
CA TYR A 184 2.69 -5.83 -36.11
C TYR A 184 3.01 -4.83 -37.24
N ARG A 185 3.30 -5.34 -38.43
CA ARG A 185 3.60 -4.53 -39.60
C ARG A 185 2.35 -3.83 -40.14
N GLU A 186 1.24 -4.56 -40.25
CA GLU A 186 -0.05 -3.98 -40.64
C GLU A 186 -0.51 -2.89 -39.66
N LEU A 187 -0.28 -3.09 -38.36
CA LEU A 187 -0.56 -2.07 -37.35
C LEU A 187 0.31 -0.83 -37.51
N ILE A 188 1.60 -0.97 -37.84
CA ILE A 188 2.47 0.17 -38.12
C ILE A 188 1.99 0.91 -39.37
N ASP A 189 1.63 0.19 -40.43
CA ASP A 189 1.14 0.78 -41.67
C ASP A 189 -0.18 1.54 -41.40
N PHE A 190 -1.12 0.94 -40.67
CA PHE A 190 -2.35 1.59 -40.22
C PHE A 190 -2.07 2.84 -39.38
N VAL A 191 -1.18 2.75 -38.39
CA VAL A 191 -0.78 3.91 -37.57
C VAL A 191 -0.13 4.99 -38.44
N SER A 192 0.59 4.63 -39.50
CA SER A 192 1.18 5.58 -40.44
C SER A 192 0.16 6.28 -41.32
N GLU A 193 -1.01 5.68 -41.59
CA GLU A 193 -2.08 6.34 -42.33
C GLU A 193 -2.76 7.44 -41.53
N ILE A 194 -2.89 7.22 -40.22
CA ILE A 194 -3.56 8.15 -39.29
C ILE A 194 -2.59 9.16 -38.65
N ASP A 195 -1.30 8.84 -38.52
CA ASP A 195 -0.28 9.70 -37.90
C ASP A 195 0.72 10.23 -38.93
N VAL A 196 0.60 11.52 -39.24
CA VAL A 196 1.45 12.22 -40.21
C VAL A 196 2.93 12.18 -39.82
N ALA A 197 3.26 12.22 -38.53
CA ALA A 197 4.64 12.17 -38.07
C ALA A 197 5.23 10.76 -38.28
N MET A 198 4.43 9.72 -38.05
CA MET A 198 4.83 8.33 -38.31
C MET A 198 5.04 8.09 -39.81
N LYS A 199 4.12 8.56 -40.66
CA LYS A 199 4.24 8.51 -42.12
C LYS A 199 5.52 9.14 -42.63
N GLN A 200 5.82 10.35 -42.17
CA GLN A 200 7.04 11.07 -42.56
C GLN A 200 8.31 10.38 -42.06
N HIS A 201 8.27 9.72 -40.89
CA HIS A 201 9.40 8.98 -40.36
C HIS A 201 9.72 7.76 -41.23
N LEU A 202 8.72 6.94 -41.55
CA LEU A 202 8.86 5.73 -42.38
C LEU A 202 9.26 6.03 -43.83
N GLN A 203 8.86 7.20 -44.35
CA GLN A 203 9.27 7.64 -45.69
C GLN A 203 10.71 8.16 -45.76
N ARG A 204 11.22 8.75 -44.66
CA ARG A 204 12.58 9.32 -44.59
C ARG A 204 13.64 8.31 -44.16
N ASN A 205 13.27 7.31 -43.37
CA ASN A 205 14.18 6.31 -42.81
C ASN A 205 13.78 4.92 -43.27
N ASN A 206 14.62 4.26 -44.06
CA ASN A 206 14.38 2.88 -44.49
C ASN A 206 14.70 1.83 -43.41
N VAL A 207 15.42 2.21 -42.34
CA VAL A 207 15.85 1.31 -41.25
C VAL A 207 14.66 0.68 -40.50
N PHE A 208 13.52 1.35 -40.45
CA PHE A 208 12.28 0.84 -39.84
C PHE A 208 11.29 0.28 -40.87
N LYS A 209 11.60 0.40 -42.15
CA LYS A 209 10.75 -0.03 -43.27
C LYS A 209 10.97 -1.50 -43.59
N ASP A 210 12.21 -1.96 -43.39
CA ASP A 210 12.58 -3.36 -43.27
C ASP A 210 12.69 -3.67 -41.77
N THR A 211 11.55 -3.96 -41.13
CA THR A 211 11.46 -4.30 -39.69
C THR A 211 12.27 -5.56 -39.37
N LEU A 212 13.57 -5.41 -39.18
CA LEU A 212 14.44 -6.50 -38.71
C LEU A 212 13.90 -7.05 -37.39
N GLU A 213 13.82 -8.37 -37.30
CA GLU A 213 13.55 -9.13 -36.08
C GLU A 213 14.29 -8.55 -34.85
N SER A 214 15.52 -8.07 -35.05
CA SER A 214 16.32 -7.45 -34.00
C SER A 214 15.65 -6.24 -33.34
N VAL A 215 15.01 -5.34 -34.10
CA VAL A 215 14.42 -4.12 -33.55
C VAL A 215 13.18 -4.43 -32.71
N GLN A 216 12.37 -5.40 -33.16
CA GLN A 216 11.22 -5.85 -32.38
C GLN A 216 11.67 -6.51 -31.07
N ASN A 217 12.70 -7.36 -31.12
CA ASN A 217 13.29 -7.98 -29.93
C ASN A 217 13.89 -6.93 -28.99
N ASP A 218 14.60 -5.93 -29.50
CA ASP A 218 15.15 -4.83 -28.69
C ASP A 218 14.05 -4.05 -27.95
N ILE A 219 12.91 -3.80 -28.61
CA ILE A 219 11.76 -3.15 -27.98
C ILE A 219 11.16 -4.05 -26.90
N LEU A 220 10.99 -5.35 -27.18
CA LEU A 220 10.49 -6.32 -26.21
C LEU A 220 11.41 -6.44 -24.99
N ASP A 221 12.72 -6.51 -25.20
CA ASP A 221 13.73 -6.58 -24.14
C ASP A 221 13.76 -5.29 -23.31
N ALA A 222 13.59 -4.12 -23.93
CA ALA A 222 13.47 -2.85 -23.23
C ALA A 222 12.20 -2.80 -22.37
N ILE A 223 11.05 -3.23 -22.91
CA ILE A 223 9.79 -3.33 -22.15
C ILE A 223 9.96 -4.30 -20.98
N LEU A 224 10.53 -5.47 -21.22
CA LEU A 224 10.78 -6.49 -20.19
C LEU A 224 11.67 -5.93 -19.08
N THR A 225 12.76 -5.23 -19.43
CA THR A 225 13.68 -4.62 -18.47
C THR A 225 12.95 -3.62 -17.57
N VAL A 226 12.16 -2.71 -18.15
CA VAL A 226 11.38 -1.73 -17.38
C VAL A 226 10.36 -2.42 -16.46
N CYS A 227 9.68 -3.45 -16.95
CA CYS A 227 8.75 -4.24 -16.13
C CYS A 227 9.48 -4.95 -14.98
N GLN A 228 10.65 -5.55 -15.23
CA GLN A 228 11.44 -6.24 -14.22
C GLN A 228 12.01 -5.28 -13.17
N GLU A 229 12.45 -4.08 -13.55
CA GLU A 229 12.90 -3.04 -12.61
C GLU A 229 11.76 -2.62 -11.66
N GLU A 230 10.57 -2.41 -12.19
CA GLU A 230 9.40 -2.06 -11.37
C GLU A 230 8.99 -3.22 -10.46
N ILE A 231 9.00 -4.46 -10.95
CA ILE A 231 8.74 -5.65 -10.12
C ILE A 231 9.80 -5.77 -9.02
N LYS A 232 11.09 -5.59 -9.32
CA LYS A 232 12.18 -5.61 -8.33
C LYS A 232 11.95 -4.58 -7.24
N LYS A 233 11.59 -3.35 -7.62
CA LYS A 233 11.26 -2.29 -6.65
C LYS A 233 10.10 -2.71 -5.75
N GLN A 234 9.00 -3.20 -6.33
CA GLN A 234 7.82 -3.62 -5.56
C GLN A 234 8.13 -4.79 -4.61
N VAL A 235 8.92 -5.76 -5.07
CA VAL A 235 9.38 -6.90 -4.26
C VAL A 235 10.28 -6.43 -3.12
N SER A 236 11.16 -5.46 -3.35
CA SER A 236 12.04 -4.92 -2.31
C SER A 236 11.29 -4.17 -1.19
N GLU A 237 10.14 -3.57 -1.51
CA GLU A 237 9.25 -2.93 -0.53
C GLU A 237 8.35 -3.95 0.19
N ALA A 238 8.14 -5.13 -0.39
CA ALA A 238 7.24 -6.15 0.14
C ALA A 238 7.89 -6.90 1.31
N ARG A 239 7.13 -7.04 2.41
CA ARG A 239 7.59 -7.78 3.59
C ARG A 239 7.61 -9.30 3.38
N PHE A 240 6.68 -9.80 2.56
CA PHE A 240 6.48 -11.22 2.32
C PHE A 240 6.30 -11.48 0.82
N VAL A 241 6.99 -12.51 0.34
CA VAL A 241 7.01 -12.94 -1.05
C VAL A 241 6.79 -14.45 -1.11
N ALA A 242 6.13 -14.92 -2.15
CA ALA A 242 5.97 -16.32 -2.50
C ALA A 242 6.25 -16.52 -3.99
N ILE A 243 6.70 -17.72 -4.36
CA ILE A 243 6.93 -18.09 -5.75
C ILE A 243 5.93 -19.16 -6.21
N GLN A 244 5.54 -19.07 -7.48
CA GLN A 244 4.81 -20.11 -8.17
C GLN A 244 5.63 -20.49 -9.41
N CYS A 245 5.90 -21.78 -9.60
CA CYS A 245 6.59 -22.25 -10.80
C CYS A 245 5.81 -23.37 -11.47
N ASP A 246 5.81 -23.35 -12.80
CA ASP A 246 5.18 -24.38 -13.63
C ASP A 246 6.04 -24.68 -14.87
N GLU A 247 5.94 -25.90 -15.39
CA GLU A 247 6.65 -26.32 -16.61
C GLU A 247 5.74 -26.18 -17.83
N THR A 248 6.23 -25.54 -18.87
CA THR A 248 5.54 -25.42 -20.16
C THR A 248 6.44 -25.91 -21.30
N THR A 249 5.83 -26.31 -22.41
CA THR A 249 6.56 -26.68 -23.64
C THR A 249 6.24 -25.64 -24.71
N ASP A 250 7.28 -25.04 -25.28
CA ASP A 250 7.11 -24.08 -26.37
C ASP A 250 6.74 -24.78 -27.70
N ILE A 251 6.36 -24.00 -28.70
CA ILE A 251 6.01 -24.49 -30.04
C ILE A 251 7.15 -25.25 -30.74
N SER A 252 8.38 -25.04 -30.29
CA SER A 252 9.60 -25.71 -30.78
C SER A 252 9.96 -26.95 -29.94
N ILE A 253 9.04 -27.40 -29.08
CA ILE A 253 9.14 -28.61 -28.25
C ILE A 253 10.24 -28.49 -27.17
N HIS A 254 10.69 -27.28 -26.85
CA HIS A 254 11.60 -27.05 -25.73
C HIS A 254 10.80 -26.80 -24.46
N ARG A 255 11.17 -27.53 -23.41
CA ARG A 255 10.61 -27.36 -22.06
C ARG A 255 11.21 -26.13 -21.39
N GLN A 256 10.36 -25.33 -20.77
CA GLN A 256 10.72 -24.08 -20.10
C GLN A 256 10.02 -24.02 -18.75
N LEU A 257 10.71 -23.47 -17.74
CA LEU A 257 10.09 -23.20 -16.44
C LEU A 257 9.65 -21.74 -16.37
N LEU A 258 8.43 -21.54 -15.88
CA LEU A 258 7.81 -20.27 -15.59
C LEU A 258 8.03 -19.90 -14.12
N ILE A 259 8.40 -18.65 -13.82
CA ILE A 259 8.32 -18.08 -12.46
C ILE A 259 7.28 -16.96 -12.42
N ILE A 260 6.38 -17.05 -11.44
CA ILE A 260 5.47 -15.99 -11.02
C ILE A 260 5.80 -15.63 -9.57
N LEU A 261 5.92 -14.34 -9.29
CA LEU A 261 6.09 -13.80 -7.95
C LEU A 261 4.74 -13.35 -7.41
N ARG A 262 4.45 -13.72 -6.16
CA ARG A 262 3.28 -13.27 -5.42
C ARG A 262 3.74 -12.55 -4.16
N TYR A 263 3.37 -11.30 -3.98
CA TYR A 263 3.81 -10.49 -2.83
C TYR A 263 2.71 -9.58 -2.32
N GLU A 264 2.85 -9.16 -1.06
CA GLU A 264 1.92 -8.25 -0.39
C GLU A 264 2.49 -6.82 -0.38
N ARG A 265 1.65 -5.86 -0.74
CA ARG A 265 1.94 -4.43 -0.66
C ARG A 265 0.68 -3.67 -0.26
N ASN A 266 0.76 -2.85 0.79
CA ASN A 266 -0.35 -2.02 1.28
C ASN A 266 -1.66 -2.79 1.54
N GLY A 267 -1.56 -4.02 2.06
CA GLY A 267 -2.69 -4.91 2.31
C GLY A 267 -3.24 -5.63 1.08
N GLN A 268 -2.66 -5.42 -0.11
CA GLN A 268 -3.11 -6.06 -1.34
C GLN A 268 -2.08 -7.08 -1.85
N ILE A 269 -2.61 -8.19 -2.38
CA ILE A 269 -1.80 -9.25 -2.99
C ILE A 269 -1.62 -8.93 -4.48
N HIS A 270 -0.38 -8.92 -4.93
CA HIS A 270 -0.02 -8.76 -6.33
C HIS A 270 0.67 -10.02 -6.85
N GLU A 271 0.24 -10.48 -8.03
CA GLU A 271 0.88 -11.56 -8.78
C GLU A 271 1.52 -10.96 -10.03
N ARG A 272 2.79 -11.26 -10.26
CA ARG A 272 3.57 -10.75 -11.40
C ARG A 272 4.37 -11.87 -12.03
N PHE A 273 4.22 -12.01 -13.34
CA PHE A 273 5.11 -12.81 -14.16
C PHE A 273 6.53 -12.27 -14.07
N TRP A 274 7.51 -13.14 -13.83
CA TRP A 274 8.91 -12.77 -13.80
C TRP A 274 9.60 -13.05 -15.12
N LYS A 275 9.67 -14.33 -15.51
CA LYS A 275 10.44 -14.80 -16.67
C LYS A 275 10.17 -16.27 -16.98
N PHE A 276 10.40 -16.65 -18.25
CA PHE A 276 10.64 -18.03 -18.68
C PHE A 276 12.13 -18.32 -18.77
N PHE A 277 12.57 -19.48 -18.27
CA PHE A 277 13.96 -19.90 -18.45
C PHE A 277 14.05 -21.35 -18.93
N LYS A 278 15.05 -21.59 -19.78
CA LYS A 278 15.34 -22.89 -20.37
C LYS A 278 16.16 -23.70 -19.38
N LEU A 279 15.73 -24.92 -19.11
CA LEU A 279 16.44 -25.86 -18.26
C LEU A 279 17.41 -26.67 -19.12
N ALA A 280 18.69 -26.73 -18.73
CA ALA A 280 19.67 -27.61 -19.36
C ALA A 280 19.47 -29.09 -18.95
N SER A 281 18.86 -29.32 -17.78
CA SER A 281 18.58 -30.62 -17.18
C SER A 281 17.31 -30.54 -16.34
N HIS A 282 16.54 -31.63 -16.30
CA HIS A 282 15.27 -31.75 -15.56
C HIS A 282 15.45 -32.36 -14.16
N SER A 283 16.67 -32.32 -13.61
CA SER A 283 16.90 -32.77 -12.24
C SER A 283 16.38 -31.76 -11.23
N ALA A 284 15.87 -32.24 -10.10
CA ALA A 284 15.38 -31.37 -9.02
C ALA A 284 16.45 -30.40 -8.51
N ASN A 285 17.72 -30.80 -8.54
CA ASN A 285 18.83 -29.95 -8.10
C ASN A 285 19.09 -28.79 -9.07
N ASP A 286 19.04 -29.05 -10.37
CA ASP A 286 19.30 -28.03 -11.39
C ASP A 286 18.17 -26.99 -11.41
N ILE A 287 16.92 -27.44 -11.31
CA ILE A 287 15.75 -26.57 -11.21
C ILE A 287 15.84 -25.68 -9.96
N ALA A 288 16.15 -26.27 -8.80
CA ALA A 288 16.29 -25.50 -7.57
C ALA A 288 17.44 -24.48 -7.64
N THR A 289 18.56 -24.84 -8.27
CA THR A 289 19.72 -23.95 -8.44
C THR A 289 19.37 -22.75 -9.32
N GLU A 290 18.61 -22.96 -10.39
CA GLU A 290 18.22 -21.88 -11.30
C GLU A 290 17.18 -20.94 -10.65
N ILE A 291 16.21 -21.50 -9.92
CA ILE A 291 15.26 -20.69 -9.13
C ILE A 291 16.02 -19.82 -8.12
N LYS A 292 17.03 -20.37 -7.45
CA LYS A 292 17.84 -19.62 -6.46
C LYS A 292 18.58 -18.45 -7.10
N LYS A 293 19.22 -18.64 -8.27
CA LYS A 293 19.88 -17.54 -8.99
C LYS A 293 18.92 -16.39 -9.29
N GLU A 294 17.70 -16.72 -9.72
CA GLU A 294 16.68 -15.70 -10.01
C GLU A 294 16.19 -14.99 -8.74
N LEU A 295 16.08 -15.70 -7.60
CA LEU A 295 15.78 -15.10 -6.29
C LEU A 295 16.90 -14.18 -5.78
N GLU A 296 18.17 -14.53 -6.02
CA GLU A 296 19.33 -13.70 -5.71
C GLU A 296 19.33 -12.40 -6.54
N LEU A 297 18.98 -12.48 -7.84
CA LEU A 297 18.85 -11.30 -8.71
C LEU A 297 17.75 -10.32 -8.27
N LEU A 298 16.78 -10.80 -7.49
CA LEU A 298 15.70 -10.02 -6.88
C LEU A 298 16.06 -9.48 -5.49
N ASN A 299 17.24 -9.82 -4.95
CA ASN A 299 17.68 -9.51 -3.58
C ASN A 299 16.68 -9.97 -2.50
N ILE A 300 15.99 -11.10 -2.72
CA ILE A 300 15.03 -11.62 -1.75
C ILE A 300 15.76 -12.21 -0.56
N SER A 301 15.46 -11.70 0.64
CA SER A 301 16.09 -12.22 1.86
C SER A 301 15.52 -13.58 2.28
N VAL A 302 16.32 -14.34 3.04
CA VAL A 302 15.94 -15.67 3.57
C VAL A 302 14.60 -15.67 4.32
N ASN A 303 14.29 -14.57 5.01
CA ASN A 303 13.08 -14.43 5.82
C ASN A 303 11.88 -13.86 5.06
N GLN A 304 12.09 -13.35 3.85
CA GLN A 304 11.07 -12.70 3.04
C GLN A 304 10.30 -13.71 2.18
N LEU A 305 10.94 -14.81 1.76
CA LEU A 305 10.27 -15.88 1.03
C LEU A 305 9.48 -16.79 1.99
N VAL A 306 8.16 -16.69 1.95
CA VAL A 306 7.23 -17.41 2.86
C VAL A 306 6.42 -18.51 2.19
N GLY A 307 6.52 -18.66 0.87
CA GLY A 307 5.75 -19.67 0.14
C GLY A 307 6.41 -20.08 -1.17
N GLN A 308 6.21 -21.34 -1.55
CA GLN A 308 6.60 -21.91 -2.83
C GLN A 308 5.50 -22.84 -3.33
N SER A 309 5.12 -22.72 -4.60
CA SER A 309 4.03 -23.51 -5.18
C SER A 309 4.45 -24.11 -6.52
N TYR A 310 4.26 -25.42 -6.64
CA TYR A 310 4.60 -26.20 -7.83
C TYR A 310 3.49 -27.18 -8.20
N ASP A 311 3.63 -27.78 -9.37
CA ASP A 311 2.90 -28.99 -9.71
C ASP A 311 3.32 -30.17 -8.80
N GLY A 312 2.60 -31.28 -8.94
CA GLY A 312 2.79 -32.46 -8.10
C GLY A 312 3.88 -33.41 -8.54
N ALA A 313 4.58 -33.12 -9.62
CA ALA A 313 5.58 -34.03 -10.16
C ALA A 313 6.60 -34.38 -9.06
N ALA A 314 7.01 -35.64 -8.99
CA ALA A 314 7.91 -36.12 -7.92
C ALA A 314 9.22 -35.32 -7.84
N VAL A 315 9.68 -34.79 -8.98
CA VAL A 315 10.84 -33.90 -9.10
C VAL A 315 10.63 -32.58 -8.36
N MET A 316 9.41 -32.03 -8.36
CA MET A 316 9.07 -30.77 -7.70
C MET A 316 8.65 -30.98 -6.24
N SER A 317 7.77 -31.96 -5.99
CA SER A 317 7.07 -32.17 -4.71
C SER A 317 7.76 -33.12 -3.73
N GLY A 318 8.81 -33.83 -4.17
CA GLY A 318 9.52 -34.83 -3.38
C GLY A 318 10.00 -34.31 -2.01
N ARG A 319 9.72 -35.06 -0.94
CA ARG A 319 10.00 -34.65 0.45
C ARG A 319 11.49 -34.44 0.74
N GLU A 320 12.36 -35.29 0.21
CA GLU A 320 13.80 -35.25 0.46
C GLU A 320 14.60 -34.78 -0.75
N GLY A 321 14.27 -35.29 -1.94
CA GLY A 321 14.97 -35.03 -3.20
C GLY A 321 14.20 -34.17 -4.21
N GLY A 322 13.08 -33.55 -3.83
CA GLY A 322 12.33 -32.64 -4.71
C GLY A 322 12.81 -31.20 -4.61
N VAL A 323 12.48 -30.38 -5.61
CA VAL A 323 12.79 -28.93 -5.64
C VAL A 323 12.34 -28.25 -4.35
N GLN A 324 11.15 -28.60 -3.83
CA GLN A 324 10.62 -27.99 -2.62
C GLN A 324 11.53 -28.16 -1.39
N SER A 325 12.17 -29.33 -1.28
CA SER A 325 13.11 -29.65 -0.20
C SER A 325 14.37 -28.79 -0.32
N PHE A 326 14.90 -28.64 -1.54
CA PHE A 326 16.12 -27.85 -1.78
C PHE A 326 15.94 -26.36 -1.55
N ILE A 327 14.78 -25.80 -1.90
CA ILE A 327 14.44 -24.40 -1.59
C ILE A 327 14.25 -24.23 -0.09
N ARG A 328 13.51 -25.15 0.56
CA ARG A 328 13.23 -25.05 2.01
C ARG A 328 14.47 -25.18 2.91
N LYS A 329 15.51 -25.88 2.44
CA LYS A 329 16.81 -25.95 3.14
C LYS A 329 17.47 -24.58 3.30
N GLU A 330 17.26 -23.69 2.34
CA GLU A 330 17.88 -22.35 2.30
C GLU A 330 16.92 -21.24 2.74
N PHE A 331 15.64 -21.42 2.44
CA PHE A 331 14.54 -20.56 2.85
C PHE A 331 13.60 -21.34 3.78
N PRO A 332 13.88 -21.40 5.09
CA PRO A 332 13.14 -22.25 6.03
C PRO A 332 11.64 -21.95 6.09
N TYR A 333 11.25 -20.71 5.76
CA TYR A 333 9.88 -20.22 5.78
C TYR A 333 9.14 -20.38 4.44
N ALA A 334 9.81 -20.82 3.37
CA ALA A 334 9.17 -21.06 2.09
C ALA A 334 8.34 -22.35 2.16
N PHE A 335 7.11 -22.27 2.66
CA PHE A 335 6.24 -23.44 2.77
C PHE A 335 5.77 -23.91 1.39
N TYR A 336 5.86 -25.22 1.16
CA TYR A 336 5.40 -25.84 -0.07
C TYR A 336 3.88 -25.97 -0.08
N ILE A 337 3.26 -25.35 -1.07
CA ILE A 337 1.85 -25.48 -1.39
C ILE A 337 1.74 -26.24 -2.70
N HIS A 338 1.11 -27.40 -2.65
CA HIS A 338 0.86 -28.17 -3.85
C HIS A 338 -0.30 -27.56 -4.63
N CYS A 339 -0.21 -27.51 -5.96
CA CYS A 339 -1.36 -27.13 -6.80
C CYS A 339 -2.57 -28.05 -6.50
N TYR A 340 -3.63 -27.47 -5.93
CA TYR A 340 -4.81 -28.20 -5.46
C TYR A 340 -5.63 -28.80 -6.61
N ALA A 341 -5.78 -28.07 -7.72
CA ALA A 341 -6.44 -28.59 -8.92
C ALA A 341 -5.68 -29.80 -9.48
N HIS A 342 -4.35 -29.76 -9.51
CA HIS A 342 -3.53 -30.90 -9.91
C HIS A 342 -3.65 -32.07 -8.93
N GLN A 343 -3.64 -31.81 -7.61
CA GLN A 343 -3.87 -32.86 -6.60
C GLN A 343 -5.20 -33.57 -6.80
N PHE A 344 -6.26 -32.81 -7.07
CA PHE A 344 -7.58 -33.38 -7.30
C PHE A 344 -7.65 -34.17 -8.61
N ASN A 345 -6.91 -33.76 -9.64
CA ASN A 345 -6.76 -34.54 -10.87
C ASN A 345 -6.08 -35.90 -10.61
N LEU A 346 -5.09 -35.96 -9.71
CA LEU A 346 -4.46 -37.23 -9.31
C LEU A 346 -5.41 -38.15 -8.53
N VAL A 347 -6.38 -37.61 -7.77
CA VAL A 347 -7.44 -38.40 -7.09
C VAL A 347 -8.23 -39.21 -8.11
N LEU A 348 -8.71 -38.55 -9.17
CA LEU A 348 -9.48 -39.20 -10.22
C LEU A 348 -8.62 -40.21 -10.99
N GLN A 349 -7.42 -39.82 -11.41
CA GLN A 349 -6.50 -40.73 -12.11
C GLN A 349 -6.23 -42.00 -11.30
N LYS A 350 -5.98 -41.88 -9.99
CA LYS A 350 -5.71 -43.04 -9.14
C LYS A 350 -6.95 -43.94 -8.99
N SER A 351 -8.15 -43.35 -8.86
CA SER A 351 -9.39 -44.13 -8.78
C SER A 351 -9.66 -44.96 -10.04
N VAL A 352 -9.29 -44.42 -11.21
CA VAL A 352 -9.46 -45.09 -12.51
C VAL A 352 -8.44 -46.22 -12.71
N CYS A 353 -7.19 -46.02 -12.29
CA CYS A 353 -6.12 -47.00 -12.51
C CYS A 353 -6.19 -48.24 -11.60
N VAL A 354 -6.93 -48.19 -10.49
CA VAL A 354 -7.02 -49.33 -9.54
C VAL A 354 -7.97 -50.41 -10.07
N ASN A 355 -9.05 -50.01 -10.74
CA ASN A 355 -10.02 -50.95 -11.30
C ASN A 355 -9.78 -51.15 -12.81
N ARG A 356 -9.44 -52.39 -13.19
CA ARG A 356 -9.14 -52.74 -14.60
C ARG A 356 -10.31 -52.45 -15.54
N ASN A 357 -11.55 -52.69 -15.14
CA ASN A 357 -12.73 -52.45 -15.98
C ASN A 357 -12.95 -50.96 -16.22
N VAL A 358 -12.68 -50.14 -15.21
CA VAL A 358 -12.73 -48.67 -15.32
C VAL A 358 -11.62 -48.16 -16.23
N ALA A 359 -10.39 -48.68 -16.10
CA ALA A 359 -9.29 -48.33 -16.99
C ALA A 359 -9.60 -48.67 -18.46
N ILE A 360 -10.20 -49.84 -18.72
CA ILE A 360 -10.68 -50.23 -20.06
C ILE A 360 -11.77 -49.28 -20.54
N PHE A 361 -12.74 -48.92 -19.69
CA PHE A 361 -13.79 -47.96 -20.03
C PHE A 361 -13.21 -46.61 -20.50
N PHE A 362 -12.25 -46.02 -19.78
CA PHE A 362 -11.63 -44.76 -20.20
C PHE A 362 -10.75 -44.89 -21.45
N ALA A 363 -10.09 -46.03 -21.67
CA ALA A 363 -9.38 -46.30 -22.92
C ALA A 363 -10.35 -46.34 -24.11
N ASN A 364 -11.48 -47.04 -23.96
CA ASN A 364 -12.54 -47.09 -24.96
C ASN A 364 -13.18 -45.71 -25.19
N LEU A 365 -13.35 -44.92 -24.13
CA LEU A 365 -13.86 -43.55 -24.20
C LEU A 365 -12.94 -42.64 -25.04
N HIS A 366 -11.63 -42.77 -24.87
CA HIS A 366 -10.65 -41.98 -25.64
C HIS A 366 -10.71 -42.30 -27.13
N ALA A 367 -10.97 -43.56 -27.49
CA ALA A 367 -11.08 -44.00 -28.89
C ALA A 367 -12.16 -43.21 -29.67
N PHE A 368 -13.26 -42.80 -29.03
CA PHE A 368 -14.26 -41.91 -29.66
C PHE A 368 -13.65 -40.55 -30.03
N SER A 369 -12.93 -39.93 -29.09
CA SER A 369 -12.32 -38.61 -29.33
C SER A 369 -11.26 -38.66 -30.43
N THR A 370 -10.44 -39.72 -30.46
CA THR A 370 -9.42 -39.92 -31.51
C THR A 370 -10.07 -40.09 -32.88
N PHE A 371 -11.04 -41.00 -32.99
CA PHE A 371 -11.69 -41.34 -34.27
C PHE A 371 -12.35 -40.14 -34.97
N PHE A 372 -13.06 -39.28 -34.24
CA PHE A 372 -13.71 -38.10 -34.82
C PHE A 372 -12.76 -36.91 -35.06
N SER A 373 -11.58 -36.91 -34.42
CA SER A 373 -10.57 -35.85 -34.59
C SER A 373 -9.62 -36.08 -35.79
N GLU A 374 -9.57 -37.30 -36.32
CA GLU A 374 -8.64 -37.68 -37.40
C GLU A 374 -9.07 -37.25 -38.82
N SER A 375 -10.34 -36.90 -39.04
CA SER A 375 -10.82 -36.49 -40.37
C SER A 375 -11.94 -35.46 -40.29
N ALA A 376 -11.78 -34.37 -41.05
CA ALA A 376 -12.77 -33.30 -41.20
C ALA A 376 -14.12 -33.80 -41.75
N GLU A 377 -14.10 -34.87 -42.57
CA GLU A 377 -15.31 -35.51 -43.10
C GLU A 377 -16.11 -36.22 -41.99
N LYS A 378 -15.40 -36.89 -41.06
CA LYS A 378 -15.97 -37.54 -39.87
C LYS A 378 -16.48 -36.51 -38.85
N THR A 379 -15.75 -35.40 -38.69
CA THR A 379 -16.20 -34.26 -37.87
C THR A 379 -17.46 -33.61 -38.46
N GLY A 380 -17.56 -33.48 -39.78
CA GLY A 380 -18.75 -32.94 -40.46
C GLY A 380 -20.01 -33.80 -40.30
N ILE A 381 -19.87 -35.14 -40.30
CA ILE A 381 -20.99 -36.07 -40.01
C ILE A 381 -21.42 -35.96 -38.54
N LEU A 382 -20.47 -35.86 -37.62
CA LEU A 382 -20.73 -35.65 -36.20
C LEU A 382 -21.43 -34.30 -35.95
N ASP A 383 -20.99 -33.23 -36.61
CA ASP A 383 -21.61 -31.90 -36.52
C ASP A 383 -23.01 -31.86 -37.14
N GLY A 384 -23.26 -32.65 -38.19
CA GLY A 384 -24.58 -32.79 -38.81
C GLY A 384 -25.62 -33.49 -37.94
N ILE A 385 -25.20 -34.50 -37.14
CA ILE A 385 -26.09 -35.38 -36.36
C ILE A 385 -26.16 -34.97 -34.88
N VAL A 386 -25.02 -34.68 -34.27
CA VAL A 386 -24.89 -34.40 -32.82
C VAL A 386 -24.80 -32.90 -32.52
N LYS A 387 -24.41 -32.07 -33.51
CA LYS A 387 -24.25 -30.60 -33.40
C LYS A 387 -23.36 -30.12 -32.23
N LYS A 388 -22.55 -31.02 -31.66
CA LYS A 388 -21.61 -30.76 -30.58
C LYS A 388 -20.31 -31.51 -30.86
N MET A 389 -19.19 -30.80 -30.74
CA MET A 389 -17.85 -31.36 -30.85
C MET A 389 -17.53 -32.27 -29.65
N ILE A 390 -16.92 -33.43 -29.92
CA ILE A 390 -16.30 -34.25 -28.88
C ILE A 390 -14.87 -33.73 -28.65
N PRO A 391 -14.56 -33.17 -27.47
CA PRO A 391 -13.24 -32.61 -27.22
C PRO A 391 -12.16 -33.70 -27.12
N THR A 392 -11.01 -33.46 -27.73
CA THR A 392 -9.82 -34.30 -27.58
C THR A 392 -9.16 -34.01 -26.22
N ALA A 393 -9.07 -35.05 -25.37
CA ALA A 393 -8.48 -34.92 -24.04
C ALA A 393 -6.94 -35.14 -24.09
N PRO A 394 -6.12 -34.22 -23.55
CA PRO A 394 -4.72 -34.51 -23.26
C PRO A 394 -4.62 -35.57 -22.14
N ALA A 395 -3.67 -36.50 -22.22
CA ALA A 395 -3.49 -37.58 -21.25
C ALA A 395 -3.33 -37.12 -19.78
N THR A 396 -2.95 -35.87 -19.56
CA THR A 396 -2.70 -35.26 -18.24
C THR A 396 -3.88 -34.47 -17.67
N LYS A 397 -4.95 -34.18 -18.44
CA LYS A 397 -6.06 -33.32 -18.00
C LYS A 397 -7.39 -34.09 -17.99
N TRP A 398 -7.64 -34.86 -16.92
CA TRP A 398 -8.83 -35.72 -16.81
C TRP A 398 -10.17 -34.96 -16.78
N ASN A 399 -10.15 -33.66 -16.48
CA ASN A 399 -11.35 -32.82 -16.57
C ASN A 399 -11.98 -32.81 -17.98
N PHE A 400 -11.19 -33.03 -19.05
CA PHE A 400 -11.75 -33.13 -20.41
C PHE A 400 -12.60 -34.39 -20.60
N ASN A 401 -12.32 -35.45 -19.84
CA ASN A 401 -13.13 -36.67 -19.88
C ASN A 401 -14.54 -36.44 -19.33
N THR A 402 -14.78 -35.42 -18.49
CA THR A 402 -16.12 -35.04 -18.02
C THR A 402 -17.03 -34.67 -19.19
N HIS A 403 -16.55 -33.81 -20.09
CA HIS A 403 -17.32 -33.40 -21.26
C HIS A 403 -17.53 -34.57 -22.22
N THR A 404 -16.52 -35.42 -22.41
CA THR A 404 -16.64 -36.62 -23.27
C THR A 404 -17.65 -37.63 -22.72
N VAL A 405 -17.62 -37.95 -21.42
CA VAL A 405 -18.61 -38.82 -20.76
C VAL A 405 -20.01 -38.25 -20.91
N LYS A 406 -20.19 -36.94 -20.64
CA LYS A 406 -21.49 -36.27 -20.76
C LYS A 406 -22.02 -36.29 -22.19
N THR A 407 -21.20 -35.92 -23.17
CA THR A 407 -21.59 -35.88 -24.59
C THR A 407 -21.98 -37.28 -25.09
N ILE A 408 -21.22 -38.31 -24.75
CA ILE A 408 -21.52 -39.69 -25.18
C ILE A 408 -22.77 -40.24 -24.46
N TYR A 409 -22.96 -39.92 -23.18
CA TYR A 409 -24.15 -40.33 -22.42
C TYR A 409 -25.43 -39.66 -22.95
N GLU A 410 -25.42 -38.34 -23.18
CA GLU A 410 -26.59 -37.59 -23.66
C GLU A 410 -26.96 -37.91 -25.11
N ASN A 411 -25.97 -38.22 -25.96
CA ASN A 411 -26.16 -38.38 -27.41
C ASN A 411 -25.92 -39.81 -27.88
N LYS A 412 -26.04 -40.81 -26.98
CA LYS A 412 -25.75 -42.22 -27.28
C LYS A 412 -26.47 -42.72 -28.54
N GLU A 413 -27.78 -42.49 -28.62
CA GLU A 413 -28.62 -42.97 -29.75
C GLU A 413 -28.23 -42.26 -31.05
N LEU A 414 -27.96 -40.96 -31.00
CA LEU A 414 -27.50 -40.19 -32.15
C LEU A 414 -26.11 -40.63 -32.63
N LEU A 415 -25.21 -40.99 -31.71
CA LEU A 415 -23.89 -41.53 -32.03
C LEU A 415 -23.98 -42.92 -32.67
N GLN A 416 -24.92 -43.76 -32.25
CA GLN A 416 -25.18 -45.05 -32.90
C GLN A 416 -25.62 -44.84 -34.34
N ILE A 417 -26.61 -43.97 -34.57
CA ILE A 417 -27.11 -43.62 -35.91
C ILE A 417 -25.98 -43.03 -36.77
N GLY A 418 -25.14 -42.15 -36.19
CA GLY A 418 -24.02 -41.55 -36.90
C GLY A 418 -22.94 -42.56 -37.30
N LEU A 419 -22.61 -43.50 -36.43
CA LEU A 419 -21.64 -44.56 -36.72
C LEU A 419 -22.20 -45.58 -37.74
N GLU A 420 -23.49 -45.92 -37.66
CA GLU A 420 -24.17 -46.75 -38.66
C GLU A 420 -24.18 -46.07 -40.04
N SER A 421 -24.46 -44.76 -40.10
CA SER A 421 -24.39 -43.98 -41.34
C SER A 421 -22.98 -43.96 -41.94
N ILE A 422 -21.94 -43.84 -41.11
CA ILE A 422 -20.54 -43.94 -41.56
C ILE A 422 -20.26 -45.33 -42.15
N LEU A 423 -20.72 -46.41 -41.52
CA LEU A 423 -20.57 -47.77 -42.06
C LEU A 423 -21.27 -47.96 -43.42
N GLU A 424 -22.37 -47.25 -43.66
CA GLU A 424 -23.10 -47.30 -44.93
C GLU A 424 -22.51 -46.42 -46.04
N THR A 425 -21.86 -45.29 -45.70
CA THR A 425 -21.33 -44.31 -46.67
C THR A 425 -19.85 -44.44 -46.97
N THR A 426 -19.06 -45.03 -46.08
CA THR A 426 -17.60 -45.16 -46.26
C THR A 426 -17.28 -46.25 -47.30
N GLY A 427 -16.46 -45.94 -48.30
CA GLY A 427 -15.95 -46.92 -49.29
C GLY A 427 -14.97 -47.94 -48.68
N ASN A 428 -14.13 -48.60 -49.50
CA ASN A 428 -13.16 -49.66 -49.11
C ASN A 428 -12.02 -49.23 -48.13
N ASP A 429 -12.24 -48.24 -47.26
CA ASP A 429 -11.32 -47.94 -46.15
C ASP A 429 -11.56 -48.88 -44.96
N PHE A 430 -10.89 -50.02 -45.02
CA PHE A 430 -10.97 -51.06 -44.00
C PHE A 430 -10.65 -50.56 -42.57
N ASN A 431 -9.81 -49.53 -42.44
CA ASN A 431 -9.48 -48.98 -41.11
C ASN A 431 -10.64 -48.17 -40.53
N THR A 432 -11.30 -47.32 -41.32
CA THR A 432 -12.46 -46.56 -40.84
C THR A 432 -13.64 -47.47 -40.53
N ILE A 433 -13.89 -48.50 -41.34
CA ILE A 433 -14.95 -49.50 -41.11
C ILE A 433 -14.72 -50.24 -39.79
N ASN A 434 -13.52 -50.79 -39.59
CA ASN A 434 -13.19 -51.55 -38.38
C ASN A 434 -13.28 -50.69 -37.10
N HIS A 435 -12.78 -49.45 -37.14
CA HIS A 435 -12.88 -48.53 -36.00
C HIS A 435 -14.34 -48.13 -35.72
N ALA A 436 -15.16 -47.84 -36.73
CA ALA A 436 -16.57 -47.50 -36.55
C ALA A 436 -17.38 -48.68 -35.97
N GLU A 437 -17.17 -49.89 -36.47
CA GLU A 437 -17.79 -51.13 -35.95
C GLU A 437 -17.39 -51.37 -34.48
N THR A 438 -16.11 -51.17 -34.16
CA THR A 438 -15.59 -51.29 -32.78
C THR A 438 -16.25 -50.29 -31.83
N LEU A 439 -16.40 -49.02 -32.24
CA LEU A 439 -17.06 -47.98 -31.44
C LEU A 439 -18.55 -48.27 -31.25
N LEU A 440 -19.24 -48.76 -32.29
CA LEU A 440 -20.64 -49.19 -32.20
C LEU A 440 -20.77 -50.37 -31.22
N GLY A 441 -19.82 -51.31 -31.27
CA GLY A 441 -19.69 -52.41 -30.31
C GLY A 441 -19.56 -51.95 -28.86
N TYR A 442 -18.82 -50.86 -28.61
CA TYR A 442 -18.72 -50.27 -27.27
C TYR A 442 -20.05 -49.66 -26.80
N LEU A 443 -20.78 -48.93 -27.65
CA LEU A 443 -22.08 -48.34 -27.29
C LEU A 443 -23.17 -49.38 -26.98
N ASN A 444 -23.01 -50.60 -27.48
CA ASN A 444 -23.90 -51.73 -27.23
C ASN A 444 -23.42 -52.67 -26.10
N ASN A 445 -22.21 -52.47 -25.58
CA ASN A 445 -21.65 -53.31 -24.52
C ASN A 445 -22.25 -52.95 -23.14
N GLU A 446 -22.84 -53.92 -22.44
CA GLU A 446 -23.47 -53.72 -21.13
C GLU A 446 -22.50 -53.16 -20.07
N SER A 447 -21.24 -53.61 -20.06
CA SER A 447 -20.23 -53.10 -19.13
C SER A 447 -19.86 -51.65 -19.44
N PHE A 448 -19.76 -51.27 -20.71
CA PHE A 448 -19.46 -49.90 -21.10
C PHE A 448 -20.62 -48.96 -20.72
N ILE A 449 -21.86 -49.37 -20.98
CA ILE A 449 -23.07 -48.61 -20.63
C ILE A 449 -23.18 -48.41 -19.11
N TYR A 450 -22.90 -49.45 -18.32
CA TYR A 450 -22.91 -49.36 -16.86
C TYR A 450 -21.91 -48.30 -16.36
N TRP A 451 -20.65 -48.38 -16.81
CA TRP A 451 -19.62 -47.41 -16.42
C TRP A 451 -19.90 -46.00 -16.96
N LEU A 452 -20.44 -45.87 -18.17
CA LEU A 452 -20.87 -44.60 -18.74
C LEU A 452 -21.95 -43.94 -17.86
N THR A 453 -22.94 -44.70 -17.42
CA THR A 453 -24.02 -44.22 -16.54
C THR A 453 -23.49 -43.83 -15.16
N PHE A 454 -22.60 -44.64 -14.58
CA PHE A 454 -21.95 -44.32 -13.30
C PHE A 454 -21.12 -43.04 -13.37
N PHE A 455 -20.22 -42.91 -14.35
CA PHE A 455 -19.38 -41.72 -14.48
C PHE A 455 -20.18 -40.49 -14.91
N ALA A 456 -21.31 -40.64 -15.60
CA ALA A 456 -22.22 -39.52 -15.85
C ALA A 456 -22.79 -38.90 -14.56
N GLN A 457 -22.91 -39.67 -13.48
CA GLN A 457 -23.30 -39.17 -12.15
C GLN A 457 -22.11 -38.56 -11.39
N VAL A 458 -20.92 -39.17 -11.45
CA VAL A 458 -19.75 -38.71 -10.69
C VAL A 458 -19.09 -37.46 -11.30
N MET A 459 -18.96 -37.41 -12.62
CA MET A 459 -18.17 -36.39 -13.32
C MET A 459 -18.65 -34.94 -13.12
N PRO A 460 -19.97 -34.62 -13.07
CA PRO A 460 -20.42 -33.26 -12.77
C PRO A 460 -19.94 -32.75 -11.42
N HIS A 461 -19.97 -33.59 -10.38
CA HIS A 461 -19.51 -33.22 -9.04
C HIS A 461 -17.99 -33.05 -9.00
N TYR A 462 -17.25 -33.88 -9.74
CA TYR A 462 -15.82 -33.72 -9.94
C TYR A 462 -15.50 -32.37 -10.63
N GLU A 463 -16.20 -32.02 -11.72
CA GLU A 463 -15.96 -30.77 -12.45
C GLU A 463 -16.26 -29.54 -11.59
N ILE A 464 -17.32 -29.58 -10.77
CA ILE A 464 -17.66 -28.50 -9.82
C ILE A 464 -16.51 -28.30 -8.84
N LEU A 465 -16.06 -29.37 -8.17
CA LEU A 465 -14.97 -29.28 -7.18
C LEU A 465 -13.65 -28.85 -7.83
N PHE A 466 -13.34 -29.36 -9.02
CA PHE A 466 -12.15 -28.97 -9.78
C PHE A 466 -12.15 -27.47 -10.11
N LYS A 467 -13.28 -26.92 -10.55
CA LYS A 467 -13.42 -25.47 -10.81
C LYS A 467 -13.32 -24.65 -9.52
N GLN A 468 -13.90 -25.13 -8.42
CA GLN A 468 -13.78 -24.47 -7.12
C GLN A 468 -12.33 -24.38 -6.64
N PHE A 469 -11.52 -25.42 -6.89
CA PHE A 469 -10.08 -25.39 -6.59
C PHE A 469 -9.24 -24.47 -7.48
N GLN A 470 -9.83 -23.86 -8.51
CA GLN A 470 -9.15 -22.86 -9.37
C GLN A 470 -9.47 -21.42 -8.96
N TYR A 471 -10.31 -21.20 -7.94
CA TYR A 471 -10.64 -19.85 -7.49
C TYR A 471 -9.42 -19.13 -6.90
N ARG A 472 -9.23 -17.87 -7.30
CA ARG A 472 -8.14 -17.03 -6.77
C ARG A 472 -8.30 -16.72 -5.27
N SER A 473 -9.53 -16.75 -4.77
CA SER A 473 -9.91 -16.48 -3.37
C SER A 473 -10.07 -17.76 -2.53
N LEU A 474 -9.55 -18.88 -3.01
CA LEU A 474 -9.59 -20.16 -2.31
C LEU A 474 -8.73 -20.12 -1.05
N ASP A 475 -9.30 -20.60 0.06
CA ASP A 475 -8.63 -20.76 1.34
C ASP A 475 -8.90 -22.17 1.91
N ALA A 476 -8.17 -22.55 2.96
CA ALA A 476 -8.23 -23.90 3.52
C ALA A 476 -9.61 -24.26 4.10
N VAL A 477 -10.40 -23.29 4.56
CA VAL A 477 -11.74 -23.56 5.13
C VAL A 477 -12.76 -23.78 4.03
N LYS A 478 -12.78 -22.92 3.01
CA LYS A 478 -13.62 -23.14 1.82
C LYS A 478 -13.29 -24.47 1.16
N MET A 479 -12.00 -24.81 1.06
CA MET A 479 -11.57 -26.12 0.59
C MET A 479 -12.14 -27.28 1.42
N ASN A 480 -12.07 -27.20 2.76
CA ASN A 480 -12.68 -28.19 3.64
C ASN A 480 -14.19 -28.32 3.39
N GLY A 481 -14.90 -27.20 3.29
CA GLY A 481 -16.33 -27.19 2.99
C GLY A 481 -16.66 -27.87 1.65
N PHE A 482 -15.90 -27.54 0.59
CA PHE A 482 -16.07 -28.15 -0.73
C PHE A 482 -15.75 -29.65 -0.74
N LEU A 483 -14.69 -30.07 -0.04
CA LEU A 483 -14.33 -31.48 0.11
C LEU A 483 -15.41 -32.26 0.87
N ASN A 484 -15.91 -31.73 2.00
CA ASN A 484 -16.99 -32.37 2.76
C ASN A 484 -18.26 -32.55 1.91
N SER A 485 -18.63 -31.53 1.14
CA SER A 485 -19.78 -31.60 0.22
C SER A 485 -19.58 -32.63 -0.89
N PHE A 486 -18.36 -32.70 -1.46
CA PHE A 486 -18.02 -33.72 -2.44
C PHE A 486 -18.07 -35.13 -1.84
N GLU A 487 -17.51 -35.33 -0.65
CA GLU A 487 -17.53 -36.62 0.05
C GLU A 487 -18.95 -37.09 0.35
N GLU A 488 -19.82 -36.20 0.82
CA GLU A 488 -21.23 -36.50 1.08
C GLU A 488 -21.94 -36.92 -0.23
N THR A 489 -21.69 -36.19 -1.31
CA THR A 489 -22.29 -36.48 -2.61
C THR A 489 -21.82 -37.82 -3.19
N ILE A 490 -20.51 -38.11 -3.16
CA ILE A 490 -19.97 -39.40 -3.63
C ILE A 490 -20.47 -40.54 -2.73
N SER A 491 -20.62 -40.31 -1.42
CA SER A 491 -21.21 -41.29 -0.50
C SER A 491 -22.66 -41.58 -0.82
N ASN A 492 -23.44 -40.58 -1.26
CA ASN A 492 -24.80 -40.78 -1.74
C ASN A 492 -24.82 -41.64 -3.02
N ILE A 493 -23.97 -41.33 -4.00
CA ILE A 493 -23.85 -42.12 -5.24
C ILE A 493 -23.45 -43.57 -4.95
N ARG A 494 -22.55 -43.80 -3.99
CA ARG A 494 -22.11 -45.13 -3.54
C ARG A 494 -23.27 -46.01 -3.06
N ASN A 495 -24.32 -45.41 -2.50
CA ASN A 495 -25.46 -46.13 -1.91
C ASN A 495 -26.62 -46.35 -2.89
N VAL A 496 -26.57 -45.74 -4.09
CA VAL A 496 -27.58 -45.92 -5.14
C VAL A 496 -27.24 -47.14 -6.00
N ASN A 497 -28.20 -48.04 -6.19
CA ASN A 497 -28.06 -49.16 -7.14
C ASN A 497 -28.44 -48.68 -8.55
N LEU A 498 -27.51 -48.79 -9.50
CA LEU A 498 -27.75 -48.48 -10.92
C LEU A 498 -28.61 -49.58 -11.58
N PRO A 499 -29.66 -49.23 -12.36
CA PRO A 499 -30.72 -50.17 -12.74
C PRO A 499 -30.50 -51.01 -14.02
N THR A 500 -29.26 -51.32 -14.45
CA THR A 500 -29.03 -51.67 -15.88
C THR A 500 -28.37 -53.04 -16.19
N SER A 501 -28.25 -54.00 -15.27
CA SER A 501 -27.57 -55.27 -15.57
C SER A 501 -28.32 -56.50 -15.06
N PRO A 502 -28.07 -57.72 -15.59
CA PRO A 502 -28.66 -58.96 -15.07
C PRO A 502 -28.18 -59.28 -13.62
N PRO A 503 -28.98 -60.03 -12.81
CA PRO A 503 -28.80 -60.14 -11.35
C PRO A 503 -27.41 -60.57 -10.87
N ASN A 504 -26.73 -61.45 -11.62
CA ASN A 504 -25.41 -61.98 -11.23
C ASN A 504 -24.25 -61.03 -11.57
N GLN A 505 -24.37 -60.19 -12.60
CA GLN A 505 -23.36 -59.19 -12.94
C GLN A 505 -23.52 -57.91 -12.11
N LEU A 506 -24.76 -57.57 -11.72
CA LEU A 506 -25.06 -56.43 -10.81
C LEU A 506 -24.28 -56.50 -9.50
N ILE A 507 -24.15 -57.70 -8.91
CA ILE A 507 -23.44 -57.88 -7.63
C ILE A 507 -21.94 -57.57 -7.79
N SER A 508 -21.33 -57.96 -8.92
CA SER A 508 -19.92 -57.70 -9.22
C SER A 508 -19.67 -56.22 -9.52
N PHE A 509 -20.51 -55.60 -10.34
CA PHE A 509 -20.39 -54.18 -10.68
C PHE A 509 -20.70 -53.26 -9.49
N SER A 510 -21.68 -53.59 -8.65
CA SER A 510 -21.98 -52.84 -7.43
C SER A 510 -20.80 -52.83 -6.45
N ALA A 511 -20.10 -53.96 -6.28
CA ALA A 511 -18.90 -54.03 -5.45
C ALA A 511 -17.76 -53.15 -6.01
N GLN A 512 -17.54 -53.19 -7.33
CA GLN A 512 -16.54 -52.38 -8.03
C GLN A 512 -16.86 -50.88 -7.98
N THR A 513 -18.14 -50.50 -8.12
CA THR A 513 -18.58 -49.11 -7.98
C THR A 513 -18.31 -48.57 -6.58
N LYS A 514 -18.60 -49.37 -5.54
CA LYS A 514 -18.30 -49.00 -4.14
C LYS A 514 -16.80 -48.83 -3.91
N GLU A 515 -15.98 -49.72 -4.46
CA GLU A 515 -14.52 -49.61 -4.43
C GLU A 515 -14.03 -48.29 -5.06
N VAL A 516 -14.55 -47.91 -6.23
CA VAL A 516 -14.17 -46.65 -6.90
C VAL A 516 -14.57 -45.44 -6.06
N CYS A 517 -15.79 -45.41 -5.51
CA CYS A 517 -16.24 -44.34 -4.60
C CYS A 517 -15.38 -44.25 -3.34
N ASP A 518 -15.08 -45.39 -2.71
CA ASP A 518 -14.24 -45.46 -1.50
C ASP A 518 -12.82 -44.96 -1.79
N ILE A 519 -12.25 -45.29 -2.96
CA ILE A 519 -10.94 -44.77 -3.38
C ILE A 519 -11.00 -43.27 -3.64
N LEU A 520 -12.03 -42.75 -4.30
CA LEU A 520 -12.20 -41.31 -4.53
C LEU A 520 -12.23 -40.53 -3.21
N ILE A 521 -13.04 -40.99 -2.25
CA ILE A 521 -13.16 -40.37 -0.92
C ILE A 521 -11.83 -40.46 -0.17
N ASN A 522 -11.23 -41.65 -0.07
CA ASN A 522 -9.99 -41.84 0.69
C ASN A 522 -8.82 -41.07 0.07
N GLN A 523 -8.69 -41.06 -1.27
CA GLN A 523 -7.64 -40.28 -1.93
C GLN A 523 -7.86 -38.77 -1.78
N ALA A 524 -9.10 -38.29 -1.78
CA ALA A 524 -9.39 -36.90 -1.47
C ALA A 524 -8.97 -36.56 -0.04
N LYS A 525 -9.33 -37.40 0.95
CA LYS A 525 -8.90 -37.22 2.35
C LYS A 525 -7.40 -37.22 2.53
N ASP A 526 -6.72 -38.22 1.98
CA ASP A 526 -5.28 -38.40 2.15
C ASP A 526 -4.47 -37.25 1.52
N ARG A 527 -4.89 -36.79 0.32
CA ARG A 527 -4.16 -35.77 -0.43
C ARG A 527 -4.42 -34.37 0.12
N PHE A 528 -5.64 -34.11 0.56
CA PHE A 528 -6.03 -32.82 1.12
C PHE A 528 -6.00 -32.80 2.65
N GLN A 529 -5.28 -33.74 3.28
CA GLN A 529 -5.00 -33.67 4.71
C GLN A 529 -4.19 -32.39 4.98
N PHE A 530 -4.84 -31.39 5.60
CA PHE A 530 -4.23 -30.09 5.83
C PHE A 530 -2.98 -30.25 6.71
N THR A 531 -1.87 -29.74 6.20
CA THR A 531 -0.62 -29.61 6.94
C THR A 531 -0.70 -28.48 7.97
N ASP A 532 0.14 -28.52 9.00
CA ASP A 532 0.18 -27.55 10.11
C ASP A 532 0.15 -26.07 9.67
N HIS A 533 0.79 -25.72 8.54
CA HIS A 533 0.81 -24.35 8.03
C HIS A 533 -0.53 -23.88 7.45
N LEU A 534 -1.35 -24.79 6.93
CA LEU A 534 -2.71 -24.47 6.46
C LEU A 534 -3.71 -24.45 7.60
N LEU A 535 -3.51 -25.27 8.65
CA LEU A 535 -4.29 -25.18 9.89
C LEU A 535 -4.17 -23.78 10.51
N ALA A 536 -3.03 -23.11 10.33
CA ALA A 536 -2.84 -21.76 10.84
C ALA A 536 -3.83 -20.73 10.30
N SER A 537 -4.31 -20.91 9.07
CA SER A 537 -5.32 -20.02 8.50
C SER A 537 -6.58 -19.96 9.35
N LYS A 538 -6.90 -21.03 10.09
CA LYS A 538 -8.06 -21.10 11.00
C LYS A 538 -8.12 -19.90 11.94
N LEU A 539 -7.01 -19.61 12.61
CA LEU A 539 -6.91 -18.52 13.58
C LEU A 539 -7.16 -17.12 13.02
N PHE A 540 -7.07 -16.94 11.70
CA PHE A 540 -7.17 -15.64 11.05
C PHE A 540 -8.54 -15.41 10.38
N PHE A 541 -9.53 -16.30 10.59
CA PHE A 541 -10.88 -16.12 10.05
C PHE A 541 -11.76 -15.27 10.96
N SER A 542 -12.08 -14.06 10.49
CA SER A 542 -12.95 -13.11 11.19
C SER A 542 -14.31 -13.69 11.59
N GLU A 543 -14.91 -14.55 10.76
CA GLU A 543 -16.20 -15.19 11.05
C GLU A 543 -16.18 -16.05 12.32
N GLN A 544 -15.03 -16.66 12.63
CA GLN A 544 -14.87 -17.49 13.83
C GLN A 544 -14.41 -16.69 15.06
N PHE A 545 -14.12 -15.38 14.92
CA PHE A 545 -13.64 -14.58 16.05
C PHE A 545 -14.65 -14.51 17.20
N ASN A 546 -15.94 -14.50 16.87
CA ASN A 546 -17.01 -14.56 17.88
C ASN A 546 -16.99 -15.87 18.69
N GLU A 547 -16.64 -16.99 18.06
CA GLU A 547 -16.45 -18.26 18.77
C GLU A 547 -15.13 -18.30 19.53
N TYR A 548 -14.05 -17.76 18.95
CA TYR A 548 -12.74 -17.70 19.59
C TYR A 548 -12.75 -16.85 20.86
N ASN A 549 -13.58 -15.81 20.90
CA ASN A 549 -13.82 -14.99 22.10
C ASN A 549 -14.46 -15.80 23.24
N LYS A 550 -15.27 -16.81 22.93
CA LYS A 550 -15.88 -17.72 23.93
C LYS A 550 -14.94 -18.86 24.30
N HIS A 551 -14.28 -19.46 23.31
CA HIS A 551 -13.36 -20.57 23.49
C HIS A 551 -12.20 -20.46 22.49
N PHE A 552 -11.07 -19.91 22.96
CA PHE A 552 -9.93 -19.68 22.08
C PHE A 552 -9.28 -21.02 21.66
N PRO A 553 -9.09 -21.28 20.35
CA PRO A 553 -8.56 -22.54 19.83
C PRO A 553 -7.06 -22.65 20.12
N THR A 554 -6.75 -23.08 21.35
CA THR A 554 -5.38 -23.10 21.88
C THR A 554 -4.50 -24.10 21.14
N ASP A 555 -5.06 -25.23 20.71
CA ASP A 555 -4.33 -26.26 19.95
C ASP A 555 -3.92 -25.76 18.56
N ASP A 556 -4.82 -25.04 17.87
CA ASP A 556 -4.50 -24.40 16.59
C ASP A 556 -3.44 -23.31 16.81
N PHE A 557 -3.58 -22.47 17.85
CA PHE A 557 -2.60 -21.44 18.21
C PHE A 557 -1.21 -21.99 18.52
N ASP A 558 -1.15 -23.09 19.26
CA ASP A 558 0.10 -23.77 19.59
C ASP A 558 0.71 -24.41 18.34
N THR A 559 -0.12 -24.95 17.45
CA THR A 559 0.31 -25.45 16.14
C THR A 559 0.88 -24.33 15.27
N VAL A 560 0.24 -23.15 15.24
CA VAL A 560 0.74 -21.98 14.49
C VAL A 560 2.08 -21.49 15.01
N THR A 561 2.19 -21.30 16.32
CA THR A 561 3.44 -20.82 16.93
C THR A 561 4.58 -21.82 16.81
N ARG A 562 4.29 -23.12 16.77
CA ARG A 562 5.26 -24.17 16.44
C ARG A 562 5.67 -24.16 14.98
N THR A 563 4.71 -23.99 14.07
CA THR A 563 4.93 -24.05 12.62
C THR A 563 5.67 -22.83 12.10
N TYR A 564 5.27 -21.65 12.58
CA TYR A 564 5.83 -20.36 12.24
C TYR A 564 6.62 -19.84 13.43
N ASN A 565 7.82 -20.40 13.64
CA ASN A 565 8.66 -20.11 14.81
C ASN A 565 9.14 -18.64 14.92
N PHE A 566 8.95 -17.83 13.86
CA PHE A 566 9.16 -16.39 13.92
C PHE A 566 8.06 -15.65 14.69
N PHE A 567 6.87 -16.26 14.83
CA PHE A 567 5.84 -15.72 15.70
C PHE A 567 6.24 -15.94 17.15
N GLN A 568 6.48 -14.83 17.84
CA GLN A 568 6.73 -14.87 19.27
C GLN A 568 5.39 -15.14 19.97
N LYS A 569 5.18 -16.37 20.43
CA LYS A 569 3.97 -16.81 21.17
C LYS A 569 3.57 -15.82 22.25
N GLU A 570 4.55 -15.31 23.00
CA GLU A 570 4.36 -14.29 24.02
C GLU A 570 3.93 -12.93 23.45
N LYS A 571 4.35 -12.50 22.26
CA LYS A 571 3.87 -11.24 21.64
C LYS A 571 2.48 -11.39 21.04
N LEU A 572 2.17 -12.54 20.45
CA LEU A 572 0.81 -12.84 20.00
C LEU A 572 -0.15 -12.89 21.20
N LYS A 573 0.32 -13.35 22.37
CA LYS A 573 -0.42 -13.28 23.64
C LYS A 573 -0.35 -11.91 24.35
N ARG A 574 0.74 -11.13 24.21
CA ARG A 574 0.97 -9.82 24.88
C ARG A 574 0.54 -8.61 24.05
N GLY A 575 0.15 -8.80 22.78
CA GLY A 575 -0.68 -7.84 22.06
C GLY A 575 -2.00 -7.55 22.80
N ASN A 576 -2.33 -8.39 23.79
CA ASN A 576 -3.42 -8.21 24.76
C ASN A 576 -3.20 -7.02 25.73
N SER A 577 -3.26 -5.79 25.23
CA SER A 577 -4.43 -5.03 25.69
C SER A 577 -5.59 -5.76 25.05
N GLN A 578 -6.42 -6.47 25.81
CA GLN A 578 -7.64 -7.06 25.25
C GLN A 578 -8.50 -5.89 24.78
N VAL A 579 -8.31 -5.47 23.52
CA VAL A 579 -9.16 -4.50 22.87
C VAL A 579 -10.42 -5.27 22.52
N ILE A 580 -11.48 -5.01 23.28
CA ILE A 580 -12.80 -5.53 23.00
C ILE A 580 -13.53 -4.43 22.25
N ASP A 581 -13.85 -4.69 20.99
CA ASP A 581 -14.70 -3.81 20.21
C ASP A 581 -16.17 -4.13 20.53
N TYR A 582 -16.84 -3.18 21.17
CA TYR A 582 -18.27 -3.29 21.52
C TYR A 582 -19.19 -2.86 20.37
N GLY A 583 -18.62 -2.48 19.23
CA GLY A 583 -19.33 -1.97 18.06
C GLY A 583 -19.79 -0.52 18.22
N ASN A 584 -20.62 -0.08 17.27
CA ASN A 584 -21.22 1.25 17.30
C ASN A 584 -22.42 1.29 18.25
N ILE A 585 -22.79 2.50 18.68
CA ILE A 585 -24.00 2.72 19.48
C ILE A 585 -25.22 2.80 18.56
N ASP A 586 -26.06 1.77 18.64
CA ASP A 586 -27.41 1.78 18.09
C ASP A 586 -28.40 2.17 19.19
N TYR A 587 -29.32 3.09 18.90
CA TYR A 587 -30.32 3.57 19.87
C TYR A 587 -31.65 3.89 19.18
N ASP A 588 -32.74 3.72 19.91
CA ASP A 588 -34.08 4.14 19.49
C ASP A 588 -34.40 5.53 20.04
N VAL A 589 -34.96 6.41 19.21
CA VAL A 589 -35.28 7.78 19.62
C VAL A 589 -36.49 7.78 20.55
N ILE A 590 -36.28 8.21 21.79
CA ILE A 590 -37.34 8.39 22.79
C ILE A 590 -38.19 9.59 22.38
N LYS A 591 -39.50 9.35 22.20
CA LYS A 591 -40.49 10.41 21.99
C LYS A 591 -40.88 10.99 23.34
N VAL A 592 -40.51 12.23 23.58
CA VAL A 592 -40.92 12.98 24.77
C VAL A 592 -41.86 14.11 24.33
N ASP A 593 -43.02 14.24 24.99
CA ASP A 593 -44.10 15.16 24.57
C ASP A 593 -43.77 16.66 24.72
N ALA A 594 -42.55 17.02 25.13
CA ALA A 594 -42.14 18.39 25.40
C ALA A 594 -40.80 18.73 24.73
N SER A 595 -40.78 19.81 23.94
CA SER A 595 -39.56 20.39 23.37
C SER A 595 -38.87 21.31 24.37
N VAL A 596 -37.56 21.13 24.60
CA VAL A 596 -36.75 22.08 25.38
C VAL A 596 -36.32 23.23 24.45
N PRO A 597 -36.59 24.50 24.80
CA PRO A 597 -36.16 25.62 23.97
C PRO A 597 -34.65 25.69 23.81
N ASN A 598 -34.19 26.01 22.61
CA ASN A 598 -32.80 26.27 22.26
C ASN A 598 -31.86 25.07 22.52
N MET A 599 -32.33 23.86 22.16
CA MET A 599 -31.56 22.62 22.18
C MET A 599 -31.89 21.82 20.92
N ASN A 600 -31.04 21.93 19.90
CA ASN A 600 -31.23 21.27 18.60
C ASN A 600 -31.05 19.75 18.73
N ASP A 601 -31.86 18.98 18.00
CA ASP A 601 -31.82 17.51 17.96
C ASP A 601 -31.88 16.81 19.32
N TYR A 602 -32.47 17.48 20.32
CA TYR A 602 -32.51 17.05 21.72
C TYR A 602 -32.89 15.58 21.92
N HIS A 603 -33.95 15.10 21.25
CA HIS A 603 -34.41 13.71 21.40
C HIS A 603 -33.36 12.67 20.98
N HIS A 604 -32.59 12.96 19.93
CA HIS A 604 -31.49 12.09 19.49
C HIS A 604 -30.35 12.11 20.51
N ILE A 605 -29.96 13.30 20.98
CA ILE A 605 -28.88 13.46 21.95
C ILE A 605 -29.20 12.73 23.26
N VAL A 606 -30.42 12.87 23.78
CA VAL A 606 -30.84 12.19 25.01
C VAL A 606 -30.78 10.67 24.86
N SER A 607 -31.35 10.15 23.78
CA SER A 607 -31.45 8.70 23.56
C SER A 607 -30.08 8.06 23.32
N CYS A 608 -29.23 8.72 22.53
CA CYS A 608 -27.86 8.28 22.27
C CYS A 608 -27.02 8.27 23.57
N ASN A 609 -27.07 9.36 24.34
CA ASN A 609 -26.28 9.47 25.57
C ASN A 609 -26.73 8.53 26.67
N GLN A 610 -28.02 8.17 26.72
CA GLN A 610 -28.51 7.14 27.64
C GLN A 610 -27.87 5.79 27.32
N GLU A 611 -27.91 5.38 26.05
CA GLU A 611 -27.33 4.11 25.60
C GLU A 611 -25.80 4.08 25.81
N ILE A 612 -25.11 5.20 25.53
CA ILE A 612 -23.69 5.37 25.83
C ILE A 612 -23.43 5.18 27.33
N SER A 613 -24.23 5.85 28.19
CA SER A 613 -24.07 5.76 29.64
C SER A 613 -24.17 4.32 30.12
N GLU A 614 -25.20 3.60 29.69
CA GLU A 614 -25.44 2.21 30.08
C GLU A 614 -24.32 1.27 29.60
N LYS A 615 -23.88 1.39 28.34
CA LYS A 615 -22.81 0.52 27.81
C LYS A 615 -21.44 0.84 28.41
N ALA A 616 -21.08 2.12 28.49
CA ALA A 616 -19.79 2.54 29.04
C ALA A 616 -19.69 2.23 30.54
N GLU A 617 -20.79 2.33 31.30
CA GLU A 617 -20.81 1.94 32.71
C GLU A 617 -20.44 0.46 32.87
N ASN A 618 -21.01 -0.42 32.05
CA ASN A 618 -20.70 -1.86 32.07
C ASN A 618 -19.21 -2.13 31.77
N VAL A 619 -18.64 -1.46 30.77
CA VAL A 619 -17.20 -1.57 30.44
C VAL A 619 -16.34 -1.18 31.64
N LEU A 620 -16.65 -0.07 32.28
CA LEU A 620 -15.89 0.48 33.40
C LEU A 620 -16.05 -0.34 34.70
N GLN A 621 -17.24 -0.89 34.95
CA GLN A 621 -17.50 -1.79 36.07
C GLN A 621 -16.72 -3.12 35.94
N ASN A 622 -16.48 -3.58 34.72
CA ASN A 622 -15.63 -4.74 34.42
C ASN A 622 -14.12 -4.47 34.60
N GLY A 623 -13.73 -3.28 35.06
CA GLY A 623 -12.33 -2.91 35.31
C GLY A 623 -11.54 -2.62 34.04
N GLN A 624 -12.22 -2.39 32.91
CA GLN A 624 -11.60 -2.02 31.64
C GLN A 624 -11.46 -0.50 31.53
N ILE A 625 -10.57 -0.05 30.65
CA ILE A 625 -10.51 1.36 30.22
C ILE A 625 -11.51 1.53 29.08
N CYS A 626 -12.41 2.51 29.18
CA CYS A 626 -13.38 2.79 28.12
C CYS A 626 -12.80 3.81 27.13
N LEU A 627 -12.78 3.48 25.83
CA LEU A 627 -12.45 4.41 24.76
C LEU A 627 -13.71 4.63 23.92
N THR A 628 -14.18 5.87 23.86
CA THR A 628 -15.31 6.26 23.02
C THR A 628 -14.78 6.99 21.79
N LEU A 629 -15.04 6.45 20.60
CA LEU A 629 -14.79 7.15 19.34
C LEU A 629 -16.07 7.90 18.97
N GLY A 630 -16.03 9.21 19.13
CA GLY A 630 -17.23 10.03 19.11
C GLY A 630 -17.66 10.52 17.74
N GLY A 631 -18.91 10.99 17.72
CA GLY A 631 -19.36 12.04 16.80
C GLY A 631 -19.02 13.41 17.41
N ASP A 632 -20.02 14.28 17.53
CA ASP A 632 -19.86 15.57 18.20
C ASP A 632 -19.64 15.43 19.73
N HIS A 633 -19.19 16.51 20.37
CA HIS A 633 -18.81 16.50 21.79
C HIS A 633 -19.99 16.26 22.76
N SER A 634 -21.24 16.27 22.28
CA SER A 634 -22.41 16.04 23.15
C SER A 634 -22.42 14.66 23.82
N ILE A 635 -21.68 13.69 23.27
CA ILE A 635 -21.57 12.34 23.83
C ILE A 635 -20.91 12.32 25.21
N ALA A 636 -20.16 13.37 25.56
CA ALA A 636 -19.51 13.48 26.86
C ALA A 636 -20.51 13.43 28.02
N ILE A 637 -21.78 13.79 27.78
CA ILE A 637 -22.88 13.65 28.75
C ILE A 637 -23.00 12.19 29.19
N GLY A 638 -23.03 11.25 28.26
CA GLY A 638 -23.17 9.82 28.53
C GLY A 638 -21.89 9.18 29.06
N THR A 639 -20.73 9.50 28.47
CA THR A 639 -19.45 8.88 28.82
C THR A 639 -18.95 9.30 30.20
N VAL A 640 -19.11 10.59 30.58
CA VAL A 640 -18.75 11.07 31.91
C VAL A 640 -19.73 10.55 32.96
N ASP A 641 -21.04 10.57 32.67
CA ASP A 641 -22.05 10.01 33.57
C ASP A 641 -21.80 8.52 33.87
N ALA A 642 -21.52 7.71 32.84
CA ALA A 642 -21.08 6.32 32.99
C ALA A 642 -19.89 6.16 33.93
N HIS A 643 -18.88 7.03 33.75
CA HIS A 643 -17.66 6.95 34.55
C HIS A 643 -17.92 7.29 36.01
N VAL A 644 -18.78 8.27 36.31
CA VAL A 644 -19.16 8.57 37.69
C VAL A 644 -19.99 7.45 38.31
N LYS A 645 -20.92 6.85 37.56
CA LYS A 645 -21.72 5.71 38.03
C LYS A 645 -20.84 4.51 38.37
N ALA A 646 -19.86 4.21 37.52
CA ALA A 646 -18.93 3.10 37.73
C ALA A 646 -17.85 3.38 38.80
N LYS A 647 -17.41 4.63 38.96
CA LYS A 647 -16.32 5.03 39.87
C LYS A 647 -16.73 6.26 40.68
N LYS A 648 -16.74 6.12 42.01
CA LYS A 648 -17.18 7.18 42.94
C LYS A 648 -16.32 8.45 42.95
N ASP A 649 -15.06 8.39 42.56
CA ASP A 649 -14.15 9.54 42.61
C ASP A 649 -13.34 9.63 41.31
N ILE A 650 -13.76 10.54 40.43
CA ILE A 650 -13.12 10.80 39.14
C ILE A 650 -12.72 12.27 39.03
N CYS A 651 -11.71 12.53 38.20
CA CYS A 651 -11.41 13.87 37.71
C CYS A 651 -11.47 13.89 36.18
N VAL A 652 -11.79 15.05 35.62
CA VAL A 652 -11.96 15.23 34.17
C VAL A 652 -10.90 16.18 33.65
N LEU A 653 -10.17 15.75 32.65
CA LEU A 653 -9.30 16.61 31.84
C LEU A 653 -10.00 16.86 30.51
N TRP A 654 -10.42 18.10 30.29
CA TRP A 654 -11.10 18.54 29.08
C TRP A 654 -10.10 19.22 28.15
N ILE A 655 -9.76 18.59 27.04
CA ILE A 655 -8.74 19.06 26.11
C ILE A 655 -9.45 19.55 24.86
N ASP A 656 -9.54 20.87 24.70
CA ASP A 656 -10.50 21.50 23.79
C ASP A 656 -10.11 22.95 23.48
N ALA A 657 -10.52 23.46 22.30
CA ALA A 657 -10.48 24.89 21.99
C ALA A 657 -11.59 25.68 22.72
N HIS A 658 -12.71 25.03 23.02
CA HIS A 658 -13.96 25.52 23.59
C HIS A 658 -14.13 25.04 25.04
N ALA A 659 -15.04 25.69 25.78
CA ALA A 659 -15.30 25.34 27.17
C ALA A 659 -16.50 24.40 27.35
N ASP A 660 -17.42 24.39 26.40
CA ASP A 660 -18.63 23.55 26.40
C ASP A 660 -19.47 23.68 27.68
N LEU A 661 -19.56 24.91 28.18
CA LEU A 661 -20.19 25.31 29.43
C LEU A 661 -21.48 26.13 29.21
N ASN A 662 -21.94 26.26 27.97
CA ASN A 662 -23.18 26.95 27.72
C ASN A 662 -24.39 26.16 28.26
N THR A 663 -25.42 26.92 28.65
CA THR A 663 -26.75 26.39 28.96
C THR A 663 -27.69 26.65 27.78
N ASN A 664 -28.88 26.05 27.81
CA ASN A 664 -29.92 26.35 26.81
C ASN A 664 -30.34 27.84 26.79
N LYS A 665 -30.04 28.63 27.84
CA LYS A 665 -30.33 30.07 27.85
C LYS A 665 -29.20 30.94 27.31
N THR A 666 -27.97 30.41 27.25
CA THR A 666 -26.77 31.21 26.99
C THR A 666 -26.11 30.89 25.65
N SER A 667 -26.38 29.71 25.10
CA SER A 667 -25.95 29.37 23.74
C SER A 667 -26.70 30.21 22.70
N ASP A 668 -25.96 30.83 21.78
CA ASP A 668 -26.53 31.55 20.63
C ASP A 668 -27.02 30.61 19.52
N THR A 669 -26.53 29.37 19.47
CA THR A 669 -26.78 28.41 18.38
C THR A 669 -27.82 27.36 18.72
N GLY A 670 -27.97 27.04 20.02
CA GLY A 670 -28.77 25.91 20.49
C GLY A 670 -28.13 24.55 20.22
N ASN A 671 -26.89 24.48 19.73
CA ASN A 671 -26.21 23.21 19.48
C ASN A 671 -25.72 22.60 20.80
N ILE A 672 -26.12 21.37 21.09
CA ILE A 672 -25.90 20.75 22.39
C ILE A 672 -24.44 20.35 22.61
N HIS A 673 -23.62 20.21 21.56
CA HIS A 673 -22.20 19.88 21.71
C HIS A 673 -21.40 20.92 22.53
N GLY A 674 -21.85 22.18 22.60
CA GLY A 674 -21.25 23.23 23.44
C GLY A 674 -21.85 23.35 24.85
N MET A 675 -22.62 22.36 25.29
CA MET A 675 -23.32 22.32 26.59
C MET A 675 -22.99 21.15 27.54
N PRO A 676 -22.24 20.07 27.17
CA PRO A 676 -22.13 18.87 28.00
C PRO A 676 -21.66 19.10 29.42
N MET A 677 -20.61 19.90 29.62
CA MET A 677 -20.07 20.10 30.97
C MET A 677 -21.08 20.82 31.86
N ALA A 678 -21.85 21.76 31.31
CA ALA A 678 -22.90 22.43 32.06
C ALA A 678 -24.03 21.47 32.50
N ILE A 679 -24.35 20.44 31.71
CA ILE A 679 -25.33 19.40 32.07
C ILE A 679 -24.78 18.45 33.16
N LEU A 680 -23.47 18.19 33.15
CA LEU A 680 -22.80 17.28 34.09
C LEU A 680 -22.50 17.93 35.45
N ALA A 681 -22.36 19.26 35.48
CA ALA A 681 -21.84 20.01 36.61
C ALA A 681 -22.88 20.27 37.72
N SER A 682 -22.53 19.90 38.95
CA SER A 682 -23.38 20.10 40.13
C SER A 682 -23.66 21.58 40.43
N GLU A 683 -22.66 22.45 40.26
CA GLU A 683 -22.73 23.89 40.50
C GLU A 683 -23.60 24.64 39.48
N LEU A 684 -23.91 24.00 38.34
CA LEU A 684 -24.74 24.57 37.28
C LEU A 684 -26.16 23.98 37.24
N SER A 685 -26.48 23.02 38.12
CA SER A 685 -27.78 22.33 38.15
C SER A 685 -28.98 23.27 38.28
N ASP A 686 -28.88 24.33 39.07
CA ASP A 686 -29.95 25.34 39.27
C ASP A 686 -30.19 26.24 38.04
N TYR A 687 -29.29 26.23 37.06
CA TYR A 687 -29.36 27.06 35.86
C TYR A 687 -30.06 26.36 34.68
N TRP A 688 -30.41 25.08 34.84
CA TRP A 688 -31.11 24.29 33.83
C TRP A 688 -32.63 24.21 34.09
N PRO A 689 -33.47 24.21 33.04
CA PRO A 689 -34.85 23.75 33.16
C PRO A 689 -34.89 22.24 33.44
N TYR A 690 -36.07 21.73 33.79
CA TYR A 690 -36.31 20.28 33.70
C TYR A 690 -36.08 19.80 32.26
N LEU A 691 -35.27 18.75 32.11
CA LEU A 691 -34.88 18.15 30.83
C LEU A 691 -35.62 16.82 30.64
N PRO A 692 -36.73 16.79 29.85
CA PRO A 692 -37.56 15.61 29.69
C PRO A 692 -36.80 14.43 29.05
N GLY A 693 -36.81 13.27 29.70
CA GLY A 693 -36.11 12.07 29.21
C GLY A 693 -34.66 11.95 29.67
N MET A 694 -34.13 12.91 30.44
CA MET A 694 -32.79 12.85 31.03
C MET A 694 -32.78 12.43 32.51
N ASP A 695 -33.85 11.85 33.04
CA ASP A 695 -33.95 11.44 34.46
C ASP A 695 -32.89 10.38 34.88
N TRP A 696 -32.27 9.72 33.91
CA TRP A 696 -31.19 8.76 34.10
C TRP A 696 -29.83 9.40 34.43
N GLN A 697 -29.66 10.70 34.14
CA GLN A 697 -28.44 11.47 34.37
C GLN A 697 -28.62 12.39 35.57
N LYS A 698 -27.57 12.55 36.39
CA LYS A 698 -27.56 13.49 37.52
C LYS A 698 -26.33 14.39 37.48
N PRO A 699 -26.48 15.72 37.68
CA PRO A 699 -25.36 16.66 37.66
C PRO A 699 -24.55 16.55 38.97
N ILE A 700 -23.60 15.62 39.01
CA ILE A 700 -22.82 15.30 40.24
C ILE A 700 -21.33 15.58 40.11
N ILE A 701 -20.85 15.96 38.91
CA ILE A 701 -19.45 16.39 38.75
C ILE A 701 -19.28 17.77 39.39
N SER A 702 -18.35 17.87 40.34
CA SER A 702 -17.90 19.15 40.87
C SER A 702 -16.91 19.76 39.88
N LEU A 703 -17.13 21.01 39.48
CA LEU A 703 -16.23 21.74 38.56
C LEU A 703 -14.82 21.93 39.12
N ARG A 704 -14.63 21.80 40.44
CA ARG A 704 -13.30 21.74 41.07
C ARG A 704 -12.47 20.51 40.65
N ASN A 705 -13.12 19.47 40.14
CA ASN A 705 -12.48 18.24 39.67
C ASN A 705 -12.27 18.24 38.15
N VAL A 706 -12.51 19.38 37.49
CA VAL A 706 -12.38 19.57 36.04
C VAL A 706 -11.24 20.54 35.75
N ALA A 707 -10.37 20.17 34.81
CA ALA A 707 -9.37 21.09 34.27
C ALA A 707 -9.45 21.16 32.74
N TYR A 708 -9.41 22.39 32.21
CA TYR A 708 -9.35 22.64 30.77
C TYR A 708 -7.92 22.88 30.30
N ILE A 709 -7.58 22.37 29.12
CA ILE A 709 -6.33 22.64 28.41
C ILE A 709 -6.62 22.91 26.94
N GLY A 710 -6.14 24.04 26.41
CA GLY A 710 -6.23 24.37 24.98
C GLY A 710 -7.21 25.49 24.62
N LEU A 711 -7.88 26.05 25.65
CA LEU A 711 -8.91 27.07 25.46
C LEU A 711 -8.40 28.27 24.67
N ARG A 712 -9.15 28.64 23.63
CA ARG A 712 -8.88 29.81 22.78
C ARG A 712 -10.11 30.39 22.08
N SER A 713 -11.25 29.71 22.17
CA SER A 713 -12.53 30.15 21.62
C SER A 713 -13.61 29.93 22.68
N VAL A 714 -13.74 30.87 23.61
CA VAL A 714 -14.60 30.74 24.80
C VAL A 714 -15.62 31.87 24.82
N ASP A 715 -16.90 31.53 24.95
CA ASP A 715 -17.97 32.53 24.95
C ASP A 715 -17.93 33.39 26.23
N PRO A 716 -18.47 34.63 26.20
CA PRO A 716 -18.47 35.51 27.36
C PRO A 716 -19.13 34.90 28.61
N TYR A 717 -20.21 34.11 28.42
CA TYR A 717 -20.87 33.42 29.54
C TYR A 717 -20.00 32.32 30.11
N GLU A 718 -19.41 31.47 29.26
CA GLU A 718 -18.52 30.39 29.68
C GLU A 718 -17.29 30.94 30.41
N ARG A 719 -16.70 32.02 29.91
CA ARG A 719 -15.59 32.70 30.57
C ARG A 719 -15.99 33.21 31.96
N MET A 720 -17.18 33.81 32.08
CA MET A 720 -17.71 34.25 33.37
C MET A 720 -17.89 33.07 34.33
N VAL A 721 -18.37 31.91 33.85
CA VAL A 721 -18.52 30.69 34.67
C VAL A 721 -17.17 30.20 35.17
N ILE A 722 -16.17 30.11 34.29
CA ILE A 722 -14.79 29.74 34.64
C ILE A 722 -14.24 30.66 35.74
N ASP A 723 -14.36 31.98 35.56
CA ASP A 723 -13.81 32.95 36.50
C ASP A 723 -14.56 32.98 37.84
N LYS A 724 -15.91 32.87 37.83
CA LYS A 724 -16.73 32.94 39.05
C LYS A 724 -16.65 31.67 39.89
N LEU A 725 -16.58 30.50 39.25
CA LEU A 725 -16.53 29.21 39.95
C LEU A 725 -15.09 28.76 40.22
N GLY A 726 -14.09 29.49 39.71
CA GLY A 726 -12.68 29.18 39.91
C GLY A 726 -12.27 27.86 39.25
N ILE A 727 -12.80 27.60 38.06
CA ILE A 727 -12.49 26.38 37.31
C ILE A 727 -11.03 26.43 36.87
N THR A 728 -10.32 25.31 37.01
CA THR A 728 -8.93 25.24 36.54
C THR A 728 -8.93 25.24 35.02
N ALA A 729 -8.38 26.26 34.39
CA ALA A 729 -8.38 26.38 32.93
C ALA A 729 -7.06 26.96 32.43
N PHE A 730 -6.43 26.26 31.48
CA PHE A 730 -5.21 26.68 30.82
C PHE A 730 -5.50 26.91 29.34
N GLY A 731 -5.54 28.18 28.95
CA GLY A 731 -5.66 28.57 27.56
C GLY A 731 -4.33 28.48 26.82
N MET A 732 -4.36 28.78 25.52
CA MET A 732 -3.14 28.72 24.71
C MET A 732 -2.05 29.70 25.16
N ALA A 733 -2.42 30.84 25.75
CA ALA A 733 -1.45 31.77 26.36
C ALA A 733 -0.68 31.13 27.54
N ASP A 734 -1.36 30.31 28.35
CA ASP A 734 -0.72 29.58 29.45
C ASP A 734 0.19 28.45 28.93
N VAL A 735 -0.21 27.80 27.84
CA VAL A 735 0.61 26.78 27.15
C VAL A 735 1.88 27.43 26.58
N GLU A 736 1.78 28.63 26.01
CA GLU A 736 2.94 29.40 25.53
C GLU A 736 3.86 29.85 26.67
N GLU A 737 3.30 30.29 27.80
CA GLU A 737 4.07 30.78 28.95
C GLU A 737 4.78 29.65 29.71
N TYR A 738 4.07 28.56 30.03
CA TYR A 738 4.56 27.50 30.91
C TYR A 738 5.05 26.25 30.16
N GLY A 739 4.66 26.08 28.89
CA GLY A 739 4.89 24.87 28.12
C GLY A 739 3.97 23.72 28.53
N ILE A 740 3.60 22.87 27.56
CA ILE A 740 2.59 21.83 27.79
C ILE A 740 2.90 20.87 28.94
N ASN A 741 4.19 20.57 29.17
CA ASN A 741 4.59 19.64 30.21
C ASN A 741 4.20 20.13 31.60
N LEU A 742 4.43 21.42 31.90
CA LEU A 742 4.08 22.02 33.19
C LEU A 742 2.58 22.24 33.30
N VAL A 743 1.91 22.66 32.22
CA VAL A 743 0.45 22.82 32.20
C VAL A 743 -0.27 21.55 32.64
N VAL A 744 0.10 20.38 32.08
CA VAL A 744 -0.50 19.10 32.48
C VAL A 744 -0.23 18.76 33.95
N ASP A 745 0.98 19.04 34.47
CA ASP A 745 1.28 18.81 35.89
C ASP A 745 0.46 19.72 36.80
N MET A 746 0.28 20.98 36.42
CA MET A 746 -0.52 21.95 37.17
C MET A 746 -2.00 21.57 37.15
N ALA A 747 -2.54 21.20 35.99
CA ALA A 747 -3.92 20.73 35.83
C ALA A 747 -4.21 19.52 36.72
N LEU A 748 -3.41 18.44 36.60
CA LEU A 748 -3.59 17.24 37.41
C LEU A 748 -3.43 17.52 38.91
N LYS A 749 -2.48 18.37 39.30
CA LYS A 749 -2.29 18.74 40.72
C LYS A 749 -3.47 19.53 41.29
N ALA A 750 -4.13 20.37 40.48
CA ALA A 750 -5.26 21.17 40.91
C ALA A 750 -6.51 20.31 41.16
N ILE A 751 -6.83 19.39 40.24
CA ILE A 751 -8.04 18.57 40.29
C ILE A 751 -7.86 17.25 41.03
N ASP A 752 -6.63 16.78 41.16
CA ASP A 752 -6.29 15.54 41.86
C ASP A 752 -4.95 15.60 42.61
N PRO A 753 -4.86 16.43 43.67
CA PRO A 753 -3.62 16.64 44.42
C PRO A 753 -3.08 15.34 45.05
N ASP A 754 -3.96 14.43 45.46
CA ASP A 754 -3.63 13.16 46.11
C ASP A 754 -3.32 12.02 45.13
N ARG A 755 -3.47 12.26 43.81
CA ARG A 755 -3.20 11.29 42.73
C ARG A 755 -3.97 9.97 42.87
N SER A 756 -5.20 10.04 43.37
CA SER A 756 -6.01 8.86 43.70
C SER A 756 -7.22 8.66 42.81
N ARG A 757 -7.62 9.70 42.05
CA ARG A 757 -8.82 9.65 41.21
C ARG A 757 -8.60 8.88 39.92
N SER A 758 -9.69 8.28 39.43
CA SER A 758 -9.74 7.78 38.05
C SER A 758 -9.82 8.98 37.09
N ILE A 759 -9.01 8.97 36.03
CA ILE A 759 -8.94 10.09 35.08
C ILE A 759 -9.88 9.80 33.91
N HIS A 760 -10.82 10.72 33.66
CA HIS A 760 -11.56 10.82 32.41
C HIS A 760 -10.87 11.87 31.53
N VAL A 761 -10.49 11.54 30.30
CA VAL A 761 -9.99 12.52 29.33
C VAL A 761 -11.02 12.70 28.22
N SER A 762 -11.62 13.88 28.13
CA SER A 762 -12.44 14.24 26.96
C SER A 762 -11.55 15.05 26.01
N PHE A 763 -11.20 14.46 24.87
CA PHE A 763 -10.29 15.07 23.90
C PHE A 763 -11.06 15.46 22.64
N ASP A 764 -11.31 16.75 22.48
CA ASP A 764 -11.77 17.33 21.23
C ASP A 764 -10.61 17.41 20.23
N ILE A 765 -10.77 16.87 19.03
CA ILE A 765 -9.73 16.96 18.02
C ILE A 765 -9.42 18.42 17.63
N ASP A 766 -10.39 19.32 17.78
CA ASP A 766 -10.25 20.75 17.53
C ASP A 766 -9.37 21.46 18.58
N ALA A 767 -9.01 20.80 19.69
CA ALA A 767 -7.98 21.28 20.60
C ALA A 767 -6.63 21.46 19.89
N LEU A 768 -6.36 20.60 18.90
CA LEU A 768 -5.20 20.74 18.04
C LEU A 768 -5.35 21.93 17.09
N ASP A 769 -4.23 22.51 16.67
CA ASP A 769 -4.24 23.57 15.66
C ASP A 769 -4.90 23.06 14.37
N SER A 770 -5.63 23.95 13.68
CA SER A 770 -6.29 23.60 12.42
C SER A 770 -5.32 23.12 11.32
N LEU A 771 -4.01 23.39 11.44
CA LEU A 771 -3.01 22.77 10.59
C LEU A 771 -2.89 21.28 10.84
N GLU A 772 -2.99 20.83 12.09
CA GLU A 772 -2.81 19.43 12.50
C GLU A 772 -4.09 18.62 12.36
N ALA A 773 -5.23 19.23 12.68
CA ALA A 773 -6.57 18.62 12.59
C ALA A 773 -7.56 19.53 11.81
N PRO A 774 -7.40 19.66 10.49
CA PRO A 774 -8.28 20.52 9.68
C PRO A 774 -9.71 19.99 9.49
N SER A 775 -9.97 18.69 9.66
CA SER A 775 -11.26 18.05 9.34
C SER A 775 -12.18 17.94 10.57
N THR A 776 -12.57 19.10 11.11
CA THR A 776 -13.50 19.27 12.26
C THR A 776 -14.43 20.46 12.01
N MET A 777 -15.61 20.50 12.65
CA MET A 777 -16.63 21.54 12.44
C MET A 777 -16.18 22.92 12.89
N THR A 778 -15.50 23.01 14.03
CA THR A 778 -15.16 24.27 14.73
C THR A 778 -13.66 24.51 14.77
N SER A 779 -12.96 24.33 13.64
CA SER A 779 -11.50 24.49 13.60
C SER A 779 -11.06 25.92 13.95
N VAL A 780 -10.20 26.07 14.97
CA VAL A 780 -9.64 27.36 15.40
C VAL A 780 -8.11 27.34 15.29
N ARG A 781 -7.52 28.36 14.66
CA ARG A 781 -6.06 28.54 14.56
C ARG A 781 -5.43 28.89 15.92
N GLY A 782 -4.14 28.64 16.06
CA GLY A 782 -3.37 28.88 17.28
C GLY A 782 -3.59 27.80 18.34
N GLY A 783 -3.88 26.56 17.93
CA GLY A 783 -4.13 25.44 18.85
C GLY A 783 -2.88 24.66 19.23
N LEU A 784 -3.09 23.54 19.92
CA LEU A 784 -2.01 22.63 20.30
C LEU A 784 -1.35 22.01 19.06
N THR A 785 -0.03 21.88 19.08
CA THR A 785 0.66 21.05 18.09
C THR A 785 0.37 19.56 18.36
N LEU A 786 0.49 18.71 17.34
CA LEU A 786 0.34 17.25 17.54
C LEU A 786 1.33 16.71 18.59
N ARG A 787 2.53 17.30 18.66
CA ARG A 787 3.53 16.94 19.67
C ARG A 787 3.07 17.21 21.10
N GLU A 788 2.29 18.27 21.30
CA GLU A 788 1.73 18.65 22.60
C GLU A 788 0.55 17.75 22.94
N GLY A 789 -0.38 17.51 22.02
CA GLY A 789 -1.50 16.57 22.21
C GLY A 789 -1.03 15.17 22.59
N VAL A 790 -0.05 14.62 21.86
CA VAL A 790 0.59 13.33 22.18
C VAL A 790 1.28 13.37 23.55
N HIS A 791 1.92 14.49 23.90
CA HIS A 791 2.61 14.62 25.20
C HIS A 791 1.63 14.60 26.37
N ILE A 792 0.47 15.24 26.24
CA ILE A 792 -0.60 15.18 27.25
C ILE A 792 -0.95 13.72 27.51
N MET A 793 -1.28 12.96 26.46
CA MET A 793 -1.69 11.56 26.61
C MET A 793 -0.56 10.64 27.09
N GLU A 794 0.69 10.89 26.70
CA GLU A 794 1.84 10.18 27.26
C GLU A 794 1.95 10.38 28.78
N LYS A 795 1.69 11.60 29.29
CA LYS A 795 1.70 11.90 30.73
C LYS A 795 0.52 11.27 31.46
N ILE A 796 -0.67 11.30 30.87
CA ILE A 796 -1.86 10.66 31.44
C ILE A 796 -1.64 9.15 31.54
N HIS A 797 -1.12 8.52 30.48
CA HIS A 797 -0.77 7.10 30.50
C HIS A 797 0.22 6.76 31.62
N ASP A 798 1.25 7.58 31.82
CA ASP A 798 2.28 7.36 32.86
C ASP A 798 1.73 7.42 34.28
N THR A 799 0.55 8.00 34.49
CA THR A 799 -0.12 7.94 35.79
C THR A 799 -0.65 6.54 36.13
N GLY A 800 -0.93 5.71 35.13
CA GLY A 800 -1.60 4.42 35.28
C GLY A 800 -3.06 4.53 35.74
N ARG A 801 -3.68 5.72 35.64
CA ARG A 801 -5.02 6.02 36.19
C ARG A 801 -6.05 6.45 35.13
N LEU A 802 -5.72 6.34 33.84
CA LEU A 802 -6.69 6.55 32.77
C LEU A 802 -7.83 5.52 32.91
N GLY A 803 -9.05 5.99 33.18
CA GLY A 803 -10.24 5.16 33.30
C GLY A 803 -11.12 5.23 32.05
N ALA A 804 -11.27 6.42 31.48
CA ALA A 804 -12.02 6.62 30.24
C ALA A 804 -11.38 7.70 29.37
N MET A 805 -11.54 7.57 28.05
CA MET A 805 -11.12 8.55 27.07
C MET A 805 -12.19 8.70 25.98
N ASP A 806 -12.53 9.95 25.69
CA ASP A 806 -13.32 10.30 24.51
C ASP A 806 -12.41 10.97 23.48
N LEU A 807 -12.59 10.61 22.20
CA LEU A 807 -12.00 11.34 21.09
C LEU A 807 -13.12 11.75 20.12
N VAL A 808 -13.39 13.05 20.03
CA VAL A 808 -14.60 13.62 19.40
C VAL A 808 -14.28 14.59 18.26
N GLU A 809 -15.33 15.02 17.55
CA GLU A 809 -15.34 16.05 16.51
C GLU A 809 -14.47 15.78 15.26
N VAL A 810 -14.01 14.53 15.08
CA VAL A 810 -13.40 14.11 13.81
C VAL A 810 -14.50 13.98 12.76
N ASN A 811 -14.52 14.88 11.78
CA ASN A 811 -15.54 14.89 10.73
C ASN A 811 -14.92 14.72 9.33
N PRO A 812 -14.86 13.48 8.81
CA PRO A 812 -14.30 13.19 7.48
C PRO A 812 -15.05 13.83 6.30
N SER A 813 -16.26 14.38 6.51
CA SER A 813 -17.06 14.95 5.42
C SER A 813 -16.70 16.40 5.05
N LEU A 814 -15.92 17.08 5.89
CA LEU A 814 -15.62 18.51 5.73
C LEU A 814 -14.29 18.80 5.03
N GLY A 815 -13.31 17.89 5.11
CA GLY A 815 -11.97 18.07 4.57
C GLY A 815 -11.75 17.44 3.19
N THR A 816 -10.69 17.88 2.52
CA THR A 816 -10.11 17.13 1.39
C THR A 816 -9.55 15.79 1.87
N GLU A 817 -9.33 14.83 0.97
CA GLU A 817 -8.76 13.51 1.32
C GLU A 817 -7.46 13.60 2.15
N GLN A 818 -6.62 14.60 1.84
CA GLN A 818 -5.39 14.84 2.57
C GLN A 818 -5.63 15.41 3.98
N GLU A 819 -6.59 16.32 4.13
CA GLU A 819 -6.97 16.93 5.42
C GLU A 819 -7.66 15.91 6.33
N VAL A 820 -8.52 15.07 5.76
CA VAL A 820 -9.16 13.93 6.44
C VAL A 820 -8.07 12.98 6.95
N LYS A 821 -7.18 12.54 6.07
CA LYS A 821 -6.07 11.66 6.45
C LYS A 821 -5.24 12.27 7.57
N LYS A 822 -4.90 13.56 7.46
CA LYS A 822 -4.10 14.25 8.48
C LYS A 822 -4.79 14.27 9.85
N THR A 823 -6.08 14.57 9.88
CA THR A 823 -6.90 14.63 11.11
C THR A 823 -7.03 13.24 11.74
N VAL A 824 -7.29 12.21 10.92
CA VAL A 824 -7.37 10.81 11.37
C VAL A 824 -6.02 10.30 11.89
N ASP A 825 -4.91 10.62 11.21
CA ASP A 825 -3.57 10.25 11.68
C ASP A 825 -3.23 10.92 13.03
N ALA A 826 -3.62 12.19 13.20
CA ALA A 826 -3.47 12.92 14.47
C ALA A 826 -4.27 12.26 15.60
N ALA A 827 -5.55 11.96 15.35
CA ALA A 827 -6.45 11.21 16.24
C ALA A 827 -5.84 9.87 16.68
N ILE A 828 -5.35 9.06 15.73
CA ILE A 828 -4.70 7.78 16.00
C ILE A 828 -3.48 7.96 16.91
N HIS A 829 -2.65 8.97 16.66
CA HIS A 829 -1.47 9.22 17.49
C HIS A 829 -1.81 9.62 18.93
N VAL A 830 -2.87 10.41 19.13
CA VAL A 830 -3.38 10.78 20.47
C VAL A 830 -3.87 9.53 21.21
N ILE A 831 -4.67 8.69 20.55
CA ILE A 831 -5.16 7.41 21.13
C ILE A 831 -3.99 6.50 21.49
N LEU A 832 -3.08 6.24 20.56
CA LEU A 832 -1.94 5.33 20.79
C LEU A 832 -1.10 5.77 21.99
N ALA A 833 -0.89 7.08 22.15
CA ALA A 833 -0.17 7.63 23.29
C ALA A 833 -0.88 7.38 24.63
N ALA A 834 -2.21 7.47 24.65
CA ALA A 834 -3.03 7.17 25.83
C ALA A 834 -2.88 5.71 26.30
N PHE A 835 -2.65 4.80 25.35
CA PHE A 835 -2.52 3.35 25.59
C PHE A 835 -1.06 2.86 25.59
N GLY A 836 -0.09 3.76 25.73
CA GLY A 836 1.29 3.42 26.07
C GLY A 836 2.28 3.38 24.91
N TYR A 837 1.87 3.82 23.72
CA TYR A 837 2.83 4.17 22.68
C TYR A 837 3.68 5.35 23.16
N LYS A 838 5.00 5.21 23.05
CA LYS A 838 5.96 6.24 23.45
C LYS A 838 6.82 6.63 22.26
N ARG A 839 7.00 7.92 22.05
CA ARG A 839 7.84 8.46 20.95
C ARG A 839 9.31 8.01 21.04
N GLN A 840 9.81 7.70 22.24
CA GLN A 840 11.16 7.17 22.47
C GLN A 840 11.31 5.66 22.14
N GLY A 841 10.25 5.00 21.67
CA GLY A 841 10.19 3.55 21.49
C GLY A 841 9.80 2.80 22.77
N MET A 842 9.29 1.58 22.60
CA MET A 842 8.85 0.74 23.72
C MET A 842 10.03 -0.02 24.33
N ARG A 843 10.18 0.05 25.66
CA ARG A 843 11.20 -0.72 26.37
C ARG A 843 10.88 -2.22 26.33
N ILE A 844 11.75 -3.01 25.72
CA ILE A 844 11.62 -4.47 25.73
C ILE A 844 12.07 -5.00 27.09
N LYS A 845 11.11 -5.34 27.96
CA LYS A 845 11.40 -5.99 29.25
C LYS A 845 11.93 -7.41 28.98
N ASN A 846 13.06 -7.76 29.60
CA ASN A 846 13.69 -9.09 29.55
C ASN A 846 14.13 -9.57 28.15
N ALA A 847 14.66 -8.68 27.31
CA ALA A 847 15.35 -9.08 26.09
C ALA A 847 16.87 -9.08 26.29
N SER A 848 17.51 -10.18 25.93
CA SER A 848 18.94 -10.22 25.63
C SER A 848 19.17 -9.68 24.22
N LEU A 849 20.29 -8.97 24.04
CA LEU A 849 20.76 -8.68 22.69
C LEU A 849 21.05 -10.03 22.00
N PRO A 850 20.64 -10.22 20.74
CA PRO A 850 21.01 -11.41 20.00
C PRO A 850 22.54 -11.49 19.92
N LEU A 851 23.10 -12.57 20.44
CA LEU A 851 24.53 -12.84 20.31
C LEU A 851 24.83 -13.15 18.85
N GLN A 852 25.78 -12.43 18.28
CA GLN A 852 26.27 -12.68 16.93
C GLN A 852 27.01 -14.02 16.92
N THR A 853 26.45 -15.05 16.28
CA THR A 853 27.00 -16.42 16.27
C THR A 853 28.10 -16.65 15.23
N TYR A 854 28.49 -15.62 14.45
CA TYR A 854 29.55 -15.71 13.45
C TYR A 854 30.46 -14.46 13.50
N PRO A 855 31.80 -14.62 13.52
CA PRO A 855 32.71 -13.49 13.44
C PRO A 855 32.50 -12.76 12.09
N PRO A 856 32.61 -11.43 12.04
CA PRO A 856 32.53 -10.70 10.79
C PRO A 856 33.66 -11.16 9.87
N THR A 857 33.31 -11.84 8.78
CA THR A 857 34.24 -12.11 7.68
C THR A 857 34.61 -10.78 7.03
N ARG A 858 35.76 -10.22 7.40
CA ARG A 858 36.40 -9.19 6.59
C ARG A 858 36.86 -9.85 5.30
N PRO A 859 36.45 -9.39 4.11
CA PRO A 859 37.10 -9.82 2.89
C PRO A 859 38.57 -9.41 2.99
N GLU A 860 39.47 -10.38 2.85
CA GLU A 860 40.88 -10.08 2.64
C GLU A 860 40.97 -9.24 1.37
N ILE A 861 41.58 -8.06 1.50
CA ILE A 861 41.94 -7.22 0.36
C ILE A 861 43.03 -7.99 -0.38
N VAL A 862 42.70 -8.53 -1.55
CA VAL A 862 43.66 -9.04 -2.54
C VAL A 862 43.67 -8.08 -3.71
#